data_AF-A0A4Q0VLB4-F1
#
_entry.id   AF-A0A4Q0VLB4-F1
#
_cell.length_a   1.000
_cell.length_b   1.000
_cell.length_c   1.000
_cell.angle_alpha   90.00
_cell.angle_beta   90.00
_cell.angle_gamma   90.00
#
_symmetry.space_group_name_H-M   'P 1'
#
loop_
_entity.id
_entity.type
_entity.pdbx_description
1 polymer ?
#
loop_
_entity_poly.entity_id
_entity_poly.type
_entity_poly.pdbx_seq_one_letter_code
_entity_poly.pdbx_strand_id
1 'polypeptide(L)'
;MIKMKMKHLIAGVLVLLSFSIVFVFVLQPILQGRVISHEVSRGNVDGAKQQIIKQIEKDRINSLKLIKDYMIERHPTGNRYDVYIGPSMSSWGSVTGDRIFTLEESLPYLQIYLDEAPADGYLRRTVEILVSYYESLGDFEHALSVFEKALQRFSTSSFVYHELELKRIELAINLNHIADAELFIEAFEGTVNEVFTDIPLQLARLKAELFVQKGKLAEAVAILSVAIDDYEEWNESFKKELKMENDLQSETSWYPSYETAIMYREQVERLMNDNGQLGTVVGKVIRSDGEPLSNVGIFLREEHVTNQSVSEYERYQTVTKPDGSFSFTGVIPGSYQIHVGFMFDQIDGWSWPVEMDDWLDVKATETFEYEIEITPLISVIEPTNYQIIRNQEITFAWEPFPGATSYTLHGGFELDGSSTGFQVISGIKDSEVTISVEELYSLTTGIMFSGDNWTSVKPESLLGFANIDGLFSWSVKAFNERGQLIGQSNGYRLREETMGPLPFYHLKARELTDADQVFLTGKIEEALEMYKENVEINPHDIHSLRMVARMIGLDRKNEQQALPYWLALAEQSQSSEYAITLAQLYFDQENWSEFEKWYQLAGDVSSYAKSIYARALMKQGKLEESRESFHEIMEEDRSNRFVGLLLAIEIYLEKDYNTAQYLAEKYKERSYEAKDWLAEIRKLEKEVPIEIVTEELGKFFIGEKVEANDLAKYPELAQFLRMLERVN
;
A
#
# COMPACT_ATOMS: atom_id res chain seq x y z
N MET A 1 7.99 39.02 -72.54
CA MET A 1 6.52 38.99 -72.36
C MET A 1 6.09 37.53 -72.19
N ILE A 2 5.91 37.07 -70.95
CA ILE A 2 5.63 35.65 -70.65
C ILE A 2 4.13 35.42 -70.83
N LYS A 3 3.73 34.65 -71.84
CA LYS A 3 2.33 34.24 -72.05
C LYS A 3 2.02 33.02 -71.18
N MET A 4 1.53 33.26 -69.96
CA MET A 4 1.08 32.20 -69.07
C MET A 4 -0.29 31.69 -69.51
N LYS A 5 -0.43 30.37 -69.72
CA LYS A 5 -1.70 29.76 -70.11
C LYS A 5 -2.65 29.77 -68.91
N MET A 6 -3.93 30.13 -69.11
CA MET A 6 -4.94 30.24 -68.04
C MET A 6 -5.04 29.00 -67.15
N LYS A 7 -4.83 27.81 -67.72
CA LYS A 7 -4.75 26.55 -66.95
C LYS A 7 -3.62 26.50 -65.90
N HIS A 8 -2.50 27.20 -66.12
CA HIS A 8 -1.39 27.26 -65.17
C HIS A 8 -1.67 28.27 -64.06
N LEU A 9 -2.43 29.34 -64.35
CA LEU A 9 -2.91 30.27 -63.33
C LEU A 9 -3.92 29.58 -62.39
N ILE A 10 -4.89 28.85 -62.96
CA ILE A 10 -5.89 28.10 -62.18
C ILE A 10 -5.20 27.01 -61.34
N ALA A 11 -4.26 26.26 -61.92
CA ALA A 11 -3.48 25.28 -61.17
C ALA A 11 -2.65 25.93 -60.05
N GLY A 12 -2.03 27.09 -60.30
CA GLY A 12 -1.28 27.84 -59.29
C GLY A 12 -2.16 28.31 -58.13
N VAL A 13 -3.36 28.81 -58.41
CA VAL A 13 -4.33 29.23 -57.37
C VAL A 13 -4.83 28.03 -56.56
N LEU A 14 -5.13 26.90 -57.21
CA LEU A 14 -5.54 25.68 -56.51
C LEU A 14 -4.43 25.13 -55.61
N VAL A 15 -3.16 25.18 -56.04
CA VAL A 15 -2.01 24.81 -55.23
C VAL A 15 -1.81 25.76 -54.04
N LEU A 16 -2.02 27.06 -54.23
CA LEU A 16 -1.95 28.04 -53.14
C LEU A 16 -3.07 27.85 -52.12
N LEU A 17 -4.29 27.56 -52.58
CA LEU A 17 -5.42 27.26 -51.71
C LEU A 17 -5.20 25.94 -50.95
N SER A 18 -4.73 24.89 -51.62
CA SER A 18 -4.43 23.62 -50.95
C SER A 18 -3.28 23.76 -49.96
N PHE A 19 -2.24 24.53 -50.29
CA PHE A 19 -1.16 24.84 -49.35
C PHE A 19 -1.65 25.67 -48.16
N SER A 20 -2.53 26.65 -48.37
CA SER A 20 -3.12 27.44 -47.28
C SER A 20 -3.97 26.57 -46.35
N ILE A 21 -4.74 25.64 -46.92
CA ILE A 21 -5.50 24.64 -46.15
C ILE A 21 -4.53 23.76 -45.35
N VAL A 22 -3.50 23.18 -45.97
CA VAL A 22 -2.51 22.36 -45.24
C VAL A 22 -1.78 23.18 -44.17
N PHE A 23 -1.44 24.43 -44.46
CA PHE A 23 -0.76 25.30 -43.51
C PHE A 23 -1.63 25.58 -42.28
N VAL A 24 -2.89 25.96 -42.49
CA VAL A 24 -3.84 26.29 -41.41
C VAL A 24 -4.25 25.05 -40.63
N PHE A 25 -4.53 23.93 -41.29
CA PHE A 25 -5.07 22.73 -40.63
C PHE A 25 -4.01 21.72 -40.17
N VAL A 26 -2.76 21.80 -40.66
CA VAL A 26 -1.69 20.83 -40.31
C VAL A 26 -0.47 21.51 -39.70
N LEU A 27 0.11 22.52 -40.35
CA LEU A 27 1.38 23.12 -39.89
C LEU A 27 1.20 24.06 -38.69
N GLN A 28 0.17 24.89 -38.69
CA GLN A 28 -0.07 25.85 -37.62
C GLN A 28 -0.31 25.16 -36.25
N PRO A 29 -1.14 24.11 -36.13
CA PRO A 29 -1.32 23.39 -34.87
C PRO A 29 -0.02 22.75 -34.34
N ILE A 30 0.82 22.21 -35.23
CA ILE A 30 2.12 21.62 -34.86
C ILE A 30 3.07 22.69 -34.30
N LEU A 31 3.13 23.86 -34.95
CA LEU A 31 3.96 24.97 -34.47
C LEU A 31 3.48 25.47 -33.11
N GLN A 32 2.16 25.59 -32.91
CA GLN A 32 1.57 26.01 -31.64
C GLN A 32 1.85 25.00 -30.52
N GLY A 33 1.69 23.70 -30.78
CA GLY A 33 2.02 22.64 -29.82
C GLY A 33 3.49 22.68 -29.39
N ARG A 34 4.41 22.98 -30.32
CA ARG A 34 5.83 23.17 -29.98
C ARG A 34 6.09 24.39 -29.11
N VAL A 35 5.38 25.49 -29.31
CA VAL A 35 5.53 26.67 -28.43
C VAL A 35 5.07 26.32 -27.02
N ILE A 36 3.90 25.67 -26.87
CA ILE A 36 3.39 25.25 -25.56
C ILE A 36 4.37 24.29 -24.87
N SER A 37 4.85 23.25 -25.57
CA SER A 37 5.81 22.31 -24.98
C SER A 37 7.13 22.98 -24.60
N HIS A 38 7.54 24.01 -25.34
CA HIS A 38 8.76 24.77 -25.09
C HIS A 38 8.63 25.74 -23.91
N GLU A 39 7.43 26.29 -23.67
CA GLU A 39 7.16 27.08 -22.46
C GLU A 39 7.14 26.17 -21.22
N VAL A 40 6.49 25.01 -21.30
CA VAL A 40 6.44 24.02 -20.21
C VAL A 40 7.85 23.52 -19.86
N SER A 41 8.67 23.16 -20.86
CA SER A 41 10.04 22.68 -20.61
C SER A 41 10.98 23.73 -20.02
N ARG A 42 10.60 25.00 -20.04
CA ARG A 42 11.30 26.11 -19.38
C ARG A 42 10.74 26.45 -18.01
N GLY A 43 9.75 25.71 -17.52
CA GLY A 43 9.04 26.01 -16.27
C GLY A 43 8.07 27.19 -16.36
N ASN A 44 7.79 27.74 -17.55
CA ASN A 44 6.84 28.84 -17.73
C ASN A 44 5.41 28.32 -17.91
N VAL A 45 4.88 27.68 -16.86
CA VAL A 45 3.55 27.05 -16.87
C VAL A 45 2.44 28.08 -17.14
N ASP A 46 2.51 29.27 -16.53
CA ASP A 46 1.51 30.32 -16.73
C ASP A 46 1.49 30.84 -18.17
N GLY A 47 2.66 30.99 -18.80
CA GLY A 47 2.76 31.32 -20.21
C GLY A 47 2.11 30.27 -21.11
N ALA A 48 2.34 28.99 -20.81
CA ALA A 48 1.70 27.88 -21.51
C ALA A 48 0.17 27.89 -21.32
N LYS A 49 -0.33 28.05 -20.08
CA LYS A 49 -1.77 28.16 -19.75
C LYS A 49 -2.46 29.22 -20.59
N GLN A 50 -1.94 30.44 -20.59
CA GLN A 50 -2.54 31.57 -21.31
C GLN A 50 -2.58 31.33 -22.83
N GLN A 51 -1.55 30.69 -23.38
CA GLN A 51 -1.53 30.35 -24.81
C GLN A 51 -2.57 29.29 -25.16
N ILE A 52 -2.74 28.26 -24.32
CA ILE A 52 -3.75 27.22 -24.50
C ILE A 52 -5.16 27.83 -24.44
N ILE A 53 -5.48 28.60 -23.40
CA ILE A 53 -6.78 29.26 -23.25
C ILE A 53 -7.10 30.14 -24.46
N LYS A 54 -6.15 31.00 -24.86
CA LYS A 54 -6.32 31.89 -26.01
C LYS A 54 -6.56 31.13 -27.32
N GLN A 55 -6.02 29.93 -27.46
CA GLN A 55 -6.25 29.09 -28.63
C GLN A 55 -7.64 28.44 -28.59
N ILE A 56 -8.06 27.94 -27.42
CA ILE A 56 -9.41 27.41 -27.21
C ILE A 56 -10.46 28.47 -27.58
N GLU A 57 -10.28 29.72 -27.14
CA GLU A 57 -11.21 30.83 -27.41
C GLU A 57 -11.24 31.29 -28.88
N LYS A 58 -10.11 31.19 -29.59
CA LYS A 58 -9.98 31.71 -30.97
C LYS A 58 -10.30 30.68 -32.03
N ASP A 59 -10.02 29.41 -31.77
CA ASP A 59 -10.08 28.33 -32.74
C ASP A 59 -11.05 27.25 -32.28
N ARG A 60 -12.32 27.44 -32.62
CA ARG A 60 -13.38 26.50 -32.26
C ARG A 60 -13.12 25.09 -32.82
N ILE A 61 -12.43 24.96 -33.96
CA ILE A 61 -12.16 23.66 -34.59
C ILE A 61 -11.17 22.86 -33.74
N ASN A 62 -10.13 23.52 -33.22
CA ASN A 62 -9.09 22.86 -32.42
C ASN A 62 -9.37 22.90 -30.91
N SER A 63 -10.37 23.66 -30.45
CA SER A 63 -10.72 23.83 -29.04
C SER A 63 -10.86 22.50 -28.30
N LEU A 64 -11.67 21.57 -28.82
CA LEU A 64 -11.91 20.26 -28.20
C LEU A 64 -10.63 19.44 -28.08
N LYS A 65 -9.75 19.49 -29.10
CA LYS A 65 -8.47 18.78 -29.04
C LYS A 65 -7.57 19.35 -27.94
N LEU A 66 -7.51 20.67 -27.78
CA LEU A 66 -6.71 21.29 -26.72
C LEU A 66 -7.26 20.96 -25.33
N ILE A 67 -8.58 20.99 -25.16
CA ILE A 67 -9.21 20.58 -23.90
C ILE A 67 -8.88 19.11 -23.60
N LYS A 68 -9.01 18.25 -24.60
CA LYS A 68 -8.64 16.84 -24.52
C LYS A 68 -7.18 16.65 -24.08
N ASP A 69 -6.23 17.24 -24.80
CA ASP A 69 -4.80 17.00 -24.62
C ASP A 69 -4.24 17.62 -23.32
N TYR A 70 -4.85 18.70 -22.79
CA TYR A 70 -4.30 19.45 -21.65
C TYR A 70 -5.14 19.41 -20.38
N MET A 71 -6.44 19.10 -20.46
CA MET A 71 -7.36 19.09 -19.31
C MET A 71 -7.95 17.70 -19.04
N ILE A 72 -8.00 16.81 -20.05
CA ILE A 72 -8.57 15.46 -19.91
C ILE A 72 -7.46 14.40 -19.86
N GLU A 73 -6.61 14.28 -20.89
CA GLU A 73 -5.56 13.25 -20.97
C GLU A 73 -4.54 13.34 -19.83
N ARG A 74 -4.25 14.57 -19.39
CA ARG A 74 -3.32 14.85 -18.28
C ARG A 74 -3.96 14.71 -16.90
N HIS A 75 -5.28 14.55 -16.83
CA HIS A 75 -5.98 14.28 -15.58
C HIS A 75 -6.04 12.78 -15.37
N PRO A 76 -5.21 12.16 -14.51
CA PRO A 76 -5.01 10.71 -14.48
C PRO A 76 -6.33 9.92 -14.45
N THR A 77 -6.43 8.95 -15.36
CA THR A 77 -7.50 7.94 -15.39
C THR A 77 -7.18 6.85 -14.39
N GLY A 78 -8.15 6.48 -13.56
CA GLY A 78 -8.01 5.43 -12.53
C GLY A 78 -7.40 5.93 -11.22
N ASN A 79 -6.30 6.69 -11.30
CA ASN A 79 -5.63 7.25 -10.11
C ASN A 79 -5.85 8.77 -10.02
N ARG A 80 -7.00 9.22 -9.47
CA ARG A 80 -7.36 10.64 -9.33
C ARG A 80 -6.25 11.48 -8.67
N TYR A 81 -5.44 10.89 -7.81
CA TYR A 81 -4.43 11.57 -7.00
C TYR A 81 -3.01 11.23 -7.45
N ASP A 82 -2.08 12.15 -7.21
CA ASP A 82 -0.68 11.96 -7.56
C ASP A 82 0.00 11.00 -6.58
N VAL A 83 -0.45 11.01 -5.33
CA VAL A 83 0.06 10.21 -4.23
C VAL A 83 -1.10 9.57 -3.46
N TYR A 84 -0.95 8.31 -3.10
CA TYR A 84 -1.78 7.61 -2.14
C TYR A 84 -0.93 7.22 -0.93
N ILE A 85 -1.34 7.62 0.26
CA ILE A 85 -0.66 7.31 1.52
C ILE A 85 -1.62 6.51 2.39
N GLY A 86 -1.17 5.44 3.01
CA GLY A 86 -1.93 4.67 3.98
C GLY A 86 -1.03 3.85 4.90
N PRO A 87 -1.61 3.25 5.95
CA PRO A 87 -0.87 2.45 6.93
C PRO A 87 -0.15 1.23 6.33
N SER A 88 -0.76 0.54 5.36
CA SER A 88 -0.19 -0.65 4.73
C SER A 88 0.75 -0.33 3.56
N MET A 89 0.50 0.77 2.84
CA MET A 89 1.29 1.15 1.68
C MET A 89 1.23 2.64 1.36
N SER A 90 2.25 3.12 0.68
CA SER A 90 2.19 4.37 -0.07
C SER A 90 2.52 4.08 -1.53
N SER A 91 1.77 4.68 -2.44
CA SER A 91 2.01 4.57 -3.87
C SER A 91 1.92 5.96 -4.51
N TRP A 92 2.58 6.12 -5.65
CA TRP A 92 2.48 7.34 -6.44
C TRP A 92 2.12 6.98 -7.87
N GLY A 93 1.29 7.81 -8.48
CA GLY A 93 0.97 7.67 -9.89
C GLY A 93 2.22 7.95 -10.73
N SER A 94 2.45 7.15 -11.77
CA SER A 94 3.33 7.54 -12.87
C SER A 94 2.58 8.57 -13.72
N VAL A 95 2.42 9.79 -13.22
CA VAL A 95 1.76 10.85 -13.99
C VAL A 95 2.64 11.16 -15.19
N THR A 96 2.24 10.64 -16.35
CA THR A 96 2.91 10.87 -17.62
C THR A 96 2.50 12.24 -18.15
N GLY A 97 3.01 13.29 -17.51
CA GLY A 97 2.93 14.67 -18.00
C GLY A 97 2.52 15.68 -16.94
N ASP A 98 3.16 16.85 -16.96
CA ASP A 98 2.87 17.95 -16.04
C ASP A 98 1.40 18.39 -16.17
N ARG A 99 0.64 18.30 -15.08
CA ARG A 99 -0.68 18.92 -14.98
C ARG A 99 -0.51 20.43 -15.13
N ILE A 100 -1.01 20.96 -16.24
CA ILE A 100 -0.92 22.39 -16.50
C ILE A 100 -2.06 23.12 -15.79
N PHE A 101 -3.28 22.58 -15.83
CA PHE A 101 -4.46 23.22 -15.25
C PHE A 101 -4.88 22.52 -13.96
N THR A 102 -5.33 23.32 -13.00
CA THR A 102 -6.11 22.83 -11.86
C THR A 102 -7.48 22.33 -12.34
N LEU A 103 -8.17 21.58 -11.48
CA LEU A 103 -9.52 21.11 -11.78
C LEU A 103 -10.46 22.29 -11.97
N GLU A 104 -10.41 23.28 -11.09
CA GLU A 104 -11.23 24.49 -11.09
C GLU A 104 -11.01 25.32 -12.35
N GLU A 105 -9.75 25.50 -12.78
CA GLU A 105 -9.42 26.18 -14.03
C GLU A 105 -9.95 25.42 -15.26
N SER A 106 -10.08 24.09 -15.17
CA SER A 106 -10.53 23.24 -16.27
C SER A 106 -12.06 23.20 -16.42
N LEU A 107 -12.83 23.46 -15.35
CA LEU A 107 -14.29 23.26 -15.34
C LEU A 107 -15.05 23.92 -16.49
N PRO A 108 -14.83 25.22 -16.83
CA PRO A 108 -15.59 25.86 -17.91
C PRO A 108 -15.34 25.19 -19.26
N TYR A 109 -14.15 24.64 -19.46
CA TYR A 109 -13.72 24.00 -20.69
C TYR A 109 -14.16 22.53 -20.75
N LEU A 110 -14.14 21.81 -19.63
CA LEU A 110 -14.72 20.48 -19.53
C LEU A 110 -16.22 20.51 -19.82
N GLN A 111 -16.93 21.58 -19.42
CA GLN A 111 -18.32 21.78 -19.77
C GLN A 111 -18.53 21.95 -21.29
N ILE A 112 -17.67 22.74 -21.96
CA ILE A 112 -17.68 22.86 -23.43
C ILE A 112 -17.46 21.49 -24.08
N TYR A 113 -16.53 20.69 -23.54
CA TYR A 113 -16.24 19.36 -24.05
C TYR A 113 -17.45 18.42 -23.88
N LEU A 114 -18.08 18.41 -22.71
CA LEU A 114 -19.29 17.64 -22.45
C LEU A 114 -20.40 17.96 -23.47
N ASP A 115 -20.58 19.24 -23.78
CA ASP A 115 -21.66 19.73 -24.64
C ASP A 115 -21.36 19.50 -26.15
N GLU A 116 -20.09 19.58 -26.59
CA GLU A 116 -19.74 19.59 -28.02
C GLU A 116 -18.97 18.34 -28.52
N ALA A 117 -18.21 17.63 -27.67
CA ALA A 117 -17.25 16.59 -28.10
C ALA A 117 -17.88 15.25 -28.47
N PRO A 118 -17.39 14.48 -29.46
CA PRO A 118 -18.01 13.22 -29.86
C PRO A 118 -18.18 12.20 -28.72
N ALA A 119 -19.12 11.27 -28.87
CA ALA A 119 -19.37 10.19 -27.92
C ALA A 119 -18.24 9.14 -27.99
N ASP A 120 -17.14 9.40 -27.28
CA ASP A 120 -15.95 8.54 -27.21
C ASP A 120 -15.46 8.37 -25.75
N GLY A 121 -14.33 7.69 -25.58
CA GLY A 121 -13.76 7.46 -24.25
C GLY A 121 -13.32 8.75 -23.51
N TYR A 122 -13.04 9.84 -24.23
CA TYR A 122 -12.68 11.12 -23.61
C TYR A 122 -13.91 11.84 -23.08
N LEU A 123 -15.07 11.69 -23.73
CA LEU A 123 -16.33 12.16 -23.17
C LEU A 123 -16.65 11.43 -21.85
N ARG A 124 -16.46 10.10 -21.81
CA ARG A 124 -16.59 9.31 -20.55
C ARG A 124 -15.69 9.87 -19.45
N ARG A 125 -14.40 10.08 -19.74
CA ARG A 125 -13.45 10.66 -18.78
C ARG A 125 -13.82 12.07 -18.34
N THR A 126 -14.38 12.88 -19.24
CA THR A 126 -14.87 14.23 -18.90
C THR A 126 -16.03 14.16 -17.90
N VAL A 127 -16.96 13.22 -18.10
CA VAL A 127 -18.05 12.96 -17.15
C VAL A 127 -17.50 12.57 -15.79
N GLU A 128 -16.55 11.64 -15.75
CA GLU A 128 -15.90 11.21 -14.51
C GLU A 128 -15.29 12.39 -13.76
N ILE A 129 -14.52 13.25 -14.43
CA ILE A 129 -13.89 14.44 -13.82
C ILE A 129 -14.95 15.43 -13.30
N LEU A 130 -15.98 15.73 -14.09
CA LEU A 130 -17.01 16.70 -13.71
C LEU A 130 -17.90 16.19 -12.56
N VAL A 131 -18.34 14.93 -12.62
CA VAL A 131 -19.14 14.30 -11.56
C VAL A 131 -18.35 14.27 -10.27
N SER A 132 -17.09 13.85 -10.35
CA SER A 132 -16.15 13.79 -9.23
C SER A 132 -15.92 15.16 -8.56
N TYR A 133 -15.94 16.23 -9.34
CA TYR A 133 -15.95 17.61 -8.83
C TYR A 133 -17.27 17.96 -8.11
N TYR A 134 -18.42 17.74 -8.75
CA TYR A 134 -19.71 18.09 -8.14
C TYR A 134 -20.06 17.24 -6.92
N GLU A 135 -19.67 15.97 -6.92
CA GLU A 135 -19.76 15.08 -5.77
C GLU A 135 -18.98 15.65 -4.57
N SER A 136 -17.80 16.24 -4.81
CA SER A 136 -17.01 16.90 -3.75
C SER A 136 -17.71 18.07 -3.08
N LEU A 137 -18.63 18.70 -3.81
CA LEU A 137 -19.45 19.79 -3.32
C LEU A 137 -20.78 19.31 -2.71
N GLY A 138 -21.09 18.01 -2.81
CA GLY A 138 -22.41 17.46 -2.49
C GLY A 138 -23.50 17.94 -3.46
N ASP A 139 -23.14 18.34 -4.68
CA ASP A 139 -24.06 18.92 -5.66
C ASP A 139 -24.60 17.84 -6.60
N PHE A 140 -25.53 17.04 -6.07
CA PHE A 140 -26.15 15.91 -6.79
C PHE A 140 -26.81 16.34 -8.11
N GLU A 141 -27.49 17.48 -8.14
CA GLU A 141 -28.23 17.96 -9.31
C GLU A 141 -27.30 18.26 -10.49
N HIS A 142 -26.18 18.95 -10.25
CA HIS A 142 -25.22 19.23 -11.31
C HIS A 142 -24.50 17.95 -11.76
N ALA A 143 -24.12 17.07 -10.84
CA ALA A 143 -23.52 15.78 -11.15
C ALA A 143 -24.47 14.92 -12.01
N LEU A 144 -25.75 14.86 -11.66
CA LEU A 144 -26.78 14.16 -12.42
C LEU A 144 -26.96 14.75 -13.82
N SER A 145 -26.99 16.08 -13.94
CA SER A 145 -27.08 16.76 -15.24
C SER A 145 -25.93 16.40 -16.17
N VAL A 146 -24.71 16.21 -15.63
CA VAL A 146 -23.56 15.75 -16.41
C VAL A 146 -23.80 14.35 -16.99
N PHE A 147 -24.28 13.40 -16.17
CA PHE A 147 -24.63 12.07 -16.65
C PHE A 147 -25.72 12.09 -17.71
N GLU A 148 -26.81 12.82 -17.50
CA GLU A 148 -27.93 12.90 -18.43
C GLU A 148 -27.50 13.41 -19.81
N LYS A 149 -26.68 14.47 -19.84
CA LYS A 149 -26.13 15.01 -21.08
C LYS A 149 -25.26 14.00 -21.82
N ALA A 150 -24.44 13.23 -21.11
CA ALA A 150 -23.56 12.24 -21.73
C ALA A 150 -24.33 11.01 -22.21
N LEU A 151 -25.23 10.46 -21.40
CA LEU A 151 -26.01 9.26 -21.71
C LEU A 151 -26.88 9.44 -22.96
N GLN A 152 -27.40 10.65 -23.22
CA GLN A 152 -28.13 10.98 -24.44
C GLN A 152 -27.31 10.81 -25.73
N ARG A 153 -25.98 10.75 -25.63
CA ARG A 153 -25.05 10.70 -26.76
C ARG A 153 -24.51 9.30 -27.04
N PHE A 154 -24.58 8.40 -26.07
CA PHE A 154 -24.17 7.01 -26.23
C PHE A 154 -25.35 6.12 -26.62
N SER A 155 -25.07 5.09 -27.43
CA SER A 155 -26.06 4.03 -27.70
C SER A 155 -26.28 3.21 -26.45
N THR A 156 -27.52 2.79 -26.17
CA THR A 156 -27.84 1.88 -25.07
C THR A 156 -27.17 0.50 -25.19
N SER A 157 -26.65 0.17 -26.37
CA SER A 157 -25.85 -1.05 -26.61
C SER A 157 -24.35 -0.87 -26.36
N SER A 158 -23.89 0.34 -26.05
CA SER A 158 -22.48 0.66 -25.83
C SER A 158 -22.06 0.29 -24.42
N PHE A 159 -20.87 -0.30 -24.27
CA PHE A 159 -20.27 -0.54 -22.96
C PHE A 159 -20.16 0.74 -22.11
N VAL A 160 -19.78 1.87 -22.73
CA VAL A 160 -19.64 3.17 -22.06
C VAL A 160 -20.99 3.66 -21.52
N TYR A 161 -22.11 3.37 -22.20
CA TYR A 161 -23.44 3.70 -21.69
C TYR A 161 -23.71 2.97 -20.37
N HIS A 162 -23.42 1.67 -20.33
CA HIS A 162 -23.62 0.86 -19.13
C HIS A 162 -22.71 1.26 -17.97
N GLU A 163 -21.43 1.57 -18.23
CA GLU A 163 -20.54 2.09 -17.18
C GLU A 163 -21.04 3.41 -16.58
N LEU A 164 -21.49 4.35 -17.44
CA LEU A 164 -22.02 5.64 -16.97
C LEU A 164 -23.33 5.48 -16.18
N GLU A 165 -24.18 4.53 -16.55
CA GLU A 165 -25.39 4.19 -15.79
C GLU A 165 -25.06 3.62 -14.41
N LEU A 166 -24.11 2.69 -14.32
CA LEU A 166 -23.64 2.17 -13.04
C LEU A 166 -23.07 3.29 -12.15
N LYS A 167 -22.20 4.16 -12.68
CA LYS A 167 -21.65 5.31 -11.94
C LYS A 167 -22.73 6.31 -11.53
N ARG A 168 -23.80 6.49 -12.31
CA ARG A 168 -24.96 7.33 -11.93
C ARG A 168 -25.73 6.74 -10.76
N ILE A 169 -25.96 5.42 -10.75
CA ILE A 169 -26.60 4.72 -9.64
C ILE A 169 -25.74 4.83 -8.38
N GLU A 170 -24.44 4.57 -8.50
CA GLU A 170 -23.47 4.64 -7.41
C GLU A 170 -23.41 6.05 -6.79
N LEU A 171 -23.37 7.10 -7.61
CA LEU A 171 -23.46 8.49 -7.13
C LEU A 171 -24.72 8.73 -6.28
N ALA A 172 -25.87 8.24 -6.73
CA ALA A 172 -27.13 8.40 -6.00
C ALA A 172 -27.12 7.64 -4.66
N ILE A 173 -26.55 6.44 -4.61
CA ILE A 173 -26.37 5.67 -3.37
C ILE A 173 -25.40 6.41 -2.42
N ASN A 174 -24.26 6.87 -2.92
CA ASN A 174 -23.22 7.54 -2.13
C ASN A 174 -23.68 8.86 -1.52
N LEU A 175 -24.45 9.64 -2.27
CA LEU A 175 -25.03 10.91 -1.79
C LEU A 175 -26.37 10.72 -1.07
N ASN A 176 -26.76 9.47 -0.76
CA ASN A 176 -27.99 9.11 -0.03
C ASN A 176 -29.29 9.57 -0.72
N HIS A 177 -29.28 9.63 -2.05
CA HIS A 177 -30.43 9.85 -2.93
C HIS A 177 -31.13 8.52 -3.28
N ILE A 178 -31.58 7.81 -2.25
CA ILE A 178 -32.12 6.43 -2.31
C ILE A 178 -33.27 6.27 -3.32
N ALA A 179 -34.18 7.24 -3.38
CA ALA A 179 -35.32 7.20 -4.29
C ALA A 179 -34.88 7.32 -5.76
N ASP A 180 -33.89 8.17 -6.04
CA ASP A 180 -33.35 8.35 -7.38
C ASP A 180 -32.55 7.10 -7.80
N ALA A 181 -31.76 6.52 -6.89
CA ALA A 181 -31.06 5.26 -7.12
C ALA A 181 -32.02 4.11 -7.51
N GLU A 182 -33.16 3.99 -6.82
CA GLU A 182 -34.20 3.00 -7.15
C GLU A 182 -34.76 3.21 -8.57
N LEU A 183 -35.07 4.45 -8.93
CA LEU A 183 -35.58 4.78 -10.26
C LEU A 183 -34.54 4.50 -11.35
N PHE A 184 -33.27 4.83 -11.11
CA PHE A 184 -32.18 4.57 -12.06
C PHE A 184 -31.94 3.08 -12.24
N ILE A 185 -31.97 2.30 -11.16
CA ILE A 185 -31.85 0.85 -11.22
C ILE A 185 -32.99 0.24 -12.05
N GLU A 186 -34.25 0.58 -11.76
CA GLU A 186 -35.41 0.05 -12.49
C GLU A 186 -35.36 0.41 -13.98
N ALA A 187 -34.96 1.65 -14.30
CA ALA A 187 -34.79 2.07 -15.68
C ALA A 187 -33.65 1.33 -16.40
N PHE A 188 -32.54 1.09 -15.69
CA PHE A 188 -31.35 0.49 -16.27
C PHE A 188 -31.52 -1.02 -16.52
N GLU A 189 -32.18 -1.75 -15.61
CA GLU A 189 -32.47 -3.19 -15.73
C GLU A 189 -33.07 -3.57 -17.10
N GLY A 190 -34.00 -2.76 -17.61
CA GLY A 190 -34.64 -3.00 -18.91
C GLY A 190 -33.73 -2.77 -20.13
N THR A 191 -32.52 -2.25 -19.91
CA THR A 191 -31.54 -1.92 -20.95
C THR A 191 -30.22 -2.66 -20.80
N VAL A 192 -30.01 -3.40 -19.70
CA VAL A 192 -28.77 -4.15 -19.46
C VAL A 192 -28.51 -5.10 -20.62
N ASN A 193 -27.31 -4.99 -21.20
CA ASN A 193 -26.87 -5.85 -22.27
C ASN A 193 -26.10 -7.06 -21.69
N GLU A 194 -26.69 -8.24 -21.82
CA GLU A 194 -26.13 -9.51 -21.33
C GLU A 194 -24.79 -9.88 -21.98
N VAL A 195 -24.38 -9.21 -23.06
CA VAL A 195 -23.04 -9.39 -23.66
C VAL A 195 -21.92 -8.92 -22.73
N PHE A 196 -22.19 -7.95 -21.84
CA PHE A 196 -21.21 -7.45 -20.88
C PHE A 196 -21.45 -8.12 -19.53
N THR A 197 -20.86 -9.29 -19.32
CA THR A 197 -21.20 -10.19 -18.21
C THR A 197 -20.87 -9.64 -16.83
N ASP A 198 -20.00 -8.64 -16.74
CA ASP A 198 -19.69 -7.93 -15.51
C ASP A 198 -20.75 -6.88 -15.13
N ILE A 199 -21.50 -6.34 -16.10
CA ILE A 199 -22.50 -5.29 -15.86
C ILE A 199 -23.67 -5.79 -14.98
N PRO A 200 -24.29 -6.97 -15.24
CA PRO A 200 -25.31 -7.53 -14.35
C PRO A 200 -24.82 -7.71 -12.91
N LEU A 201 -23.58 -8.19 -12.75
CA LEU A 201 -22.98 -8.44 -11.43
C LEU A 201 -22.73 -7.13 -10.67
N GLN A 202 -22.18 -6.12 -11.33
CA GLN A 202 -22.02 -4.78 -10.76
C GLN A 202 -23.37 -4.14 -10.40
N LEU A 203 -24.39 -4.29 -11.25
CA LEU A 203 -25.74 -3.81 -10.94
C LEU A 203 -26.35 -4.53 -9.73
N ALA A 204 -26.15 -5.85 -9.63
CA ALA A 204 -26.60 -6.63 -8.47
C ALA A 204 -25.91 -6.18 -7.17
N ARG A 205 -24.62 -5.84 -7.22
CA ARG A 205 -23.89 -5.22 -6.10
C ARG A 205 -24.55 -3.91 -5.66
N LEU A 206 -24.78 -2.97 -6.58
CA LEU A 206 -25.38 -1.66 -6.27
C LEU A 206 -26.81 -1.81 -5.71
N LYS A 207 -27.60 -2.76 -6.24
CA LYS A 207 -28.91 -3.10 -5.68
C LYS A 207 -28.81 -3.66 -4.26
N ALA A 208 -27.84 -4.52 -3.99
CA ALA A 208 -27.61 -5.05 -2.67
C ALA A 208 -27.18 -3.94 -1.69
N GLU A 209 -26.34 -2.98 -2.11
CA GLU A 209 -26.02 -1.77 -1.34
C GLU A 209 -27.25 -0.94 -0.98
N LEU A 210 -28.09 -0.67 -1.96
CA LEU A 210 -29.37 0.00 -1.74
C LEU A 210 -30.25 -0.78 -0.74
N PHE A 211 -30.36 -2.10 -0.88
CA PHE A 211 -31.12 -2.94 0.03
C PHE A 211 -30.55 -2.93 1.46
N VAL A 212 -29.23 -2.98 1.61
CA VAL A 212 -28.56 -2.87 2.90
C VAL A 212 -28.88 -1.52 3.56
N GLN A 213 -28.80 -0.41 2.83
CA GLN A 213 -29.19 0.91 3.35
C GLN A 213 -30.68 0.98 3.75
N LYS A 214 -31.54 0.19 3.10
CA LYS A 214 -32.97 0.06 3.44
C LYS A 214 -33.27 -0.99 4.53
N GLY A 215 -32.24 -1.64 5.09
CA GLY A 215 -32.39 -2.69 6.10
C GLY A 215 -32.92 -4.02 5.56
N LYS A 216 -32.88 -4.24 4.25
CA LYS A 216 -33.36 -5.43 3.53
C LYS A 216 -32.22 -6.43 3.29
N LEU A 217 -31.61 -6.90 4.37
CA LEU A 217 -30.38 -7.71 4.29
C LEU A 217 -30.60 -9.05 3.57
N ALA A 218 -31.74 -9.70 3.78
CA ALA A 218 -32.05 -10.98 3.13
C ALA A 218 -32.18 -10.82 1.61
N GLU A 219 -32.82 -9.74 1.15
CA GLU A 219 -32.93 -9.42 -0.27
C GLU A 219 -31.58 -9.05 -0.90
N ALA A 220 -30.70 -8.37 -0.15
CA ALA A 220 -29.34 -8.06 -0.57
C ALA A 220 -28.49 -9.34 -0.77
N VAL A 221 -28.55 -10.28 0.18
CA VAL A 221 -27.86 -11.58 0.03
C VAL A 221 -28.44 -12.36 -1.16
N ALA A 222 -29.76 -12.43 -1.27
CA ALA A 222 -30.42 -13.18 -2.34
C ALA A 222 -30.02 -12.69 -3.74
N ILE A 223 -29.97 -11.37 -3.96
CA ILE A 223 -29.63 -10.82 -5.28
C ILE A 223 -28.15 -10.99 -5.62
N LEU A 224 -27.26 -10.90 -4.62
CA LEU A 224 -25.84 -11.17 -4.81
C LEU A 224 -25.60 -12.64 -5.14
N SER A 225 -26.22 -13.57 -4.40
CA SER A 225 -26.06 -15.00 -4.65
C SER A 225 -26.47 -15.37 -6.07
N VAL A 226 -27.63 -14.90 -6.53
CA VAL A 226 -28.08 -15.18 -7.91
C VAL A 226 -27.09 -14.63 -8.94
N ALA A 227 -26.63 -13.38 -8.80
CA ALA A 227 -25.72 -12.78 -9.76
C ALA A 227 -24.33 -13.45 -9.77
N ILE A 228 -23.85 -13.90 -8.61
CA ILE A 228 -22.60 -14.66 -8.45
C ILE A 228 -22.75 -16.01 -9.16
N ASP A 229 -23.83 -16.75 -8.89
CA ASP A 229 -24.08 -18.07 -9.50
C ASP A 229 -24.21 -17.95 -11.04
N ASP A 230 -24.94 -16.96 -11.54
CA ASP A 230 -25.08 -16.69 -12.99
C ASP A 230 -23.72 -16.40 -13.64
N TYR A 231 -22.86 -15.63 -12.95
CA TYR A 231 -21.52 -15.31 -13.43
C TYR A 231 -20.60 -16.55 -13.44
N GLU A 232 -20.67 -17.41 -12.41
CA GLU A 232 -19.95 -18.68 -12.37
C GLU A 232 -20.36 -19.61 -13.53
N GLU A 233 -21.66 -19.77 -13.77
CA GLU A 233 -22.18 -20.61 -14.87
C GLU A 233 -21.72 -20.09 -16.24
N TRP A 234 -21.74 -18.76 -16.44
CA TRP A 234 -21.21 -18.15 -17.65
C TRP A 234 -19.71 -18.41 -17.79
N ASN A 235 -18.92 -18.20 -16.74
CA ASN A 235 -17.47 -18.39 -16.77
C ASN A 235 -17.09 -19.84 -17.08
N GLU A 236 -17.78 -20.81 -16.49
CA GLU A 236 -17.62 -22.23 -16.81
C GLU A 236 -17.95 -22.53 -18.29
N SER A 237 -19.05 -21.98 -18.78
CA SER A 237 -19.48 -22.14 -20.19
C SER A 237 -18.46 -21.52 -21.15
N PHE A 238 -17.97 -20.32 -20.85
CA PHE A 238 -16.96 -19.62 -21.62
C PHE A 238 -15.63 -20.38 -21.69
N LYS A 239 -15.16 -20.89 -20.55
CA LYS A 239 -13.96 -21.75 -20.48
C LYS A 239 -14.11 -23.00 -21.35
N LYS A 240 -15.29 -23.62 -21.33
CA LYS A 240 -15.61 -24.79 -22.16
C LYS A 240 -15.64 -24.46 -23.65
N GLU A 241 -16.19 -23.33 -24.06
CA GLU A 241 -16.22 -22.88 -25.45
C GLU A 241 -14.82 -22.60 -26.01
N LEU A 242 -13.96 -21.97 -25.21
CA LEU A 242 -12.58 -21.68 -25.57
C LEU A 242 -11.66 -22.91 -25.57
N LYS A 243 -12.16 -24.07 -25.10
CA LYS A 243 -11.37 -25.31 -24.92
C LYS A 243 -10.10 -25.06 -24.09
N MET A 244 -10.18 -24.16 -23.11
CA MET A 244 -9.05 -23.93 -22.20
C MET A 244 -8.93 -25.18 -21.32
N GLU A 245 -7.89 -25.99 -21.57
CA GLU A 245 -7.54 -27.12 -20.70
C GLU A 245 -7.17 -26.61 -19.29
N ASN A 246 -7.35 -27.46 -18.28
CA ASN A 246 -7.27 -27.16 -16.85
C ASN A 246 -5.95 -26.52 -16.36
N ASP A 247 -4.90 -26.41 -17.18
CA ASP A 247 -3.60 -25.87 -16.77
C ASP A 247 -3.52 -24.33 -16.80
N LEU A 248 -4.53 -23.64 -17.36
CA LEU A 248 -4.67 -22.16 -17.27
C LEU A 248 -5.69 -21.74 -16.20
N GLN A 249 -5.95 -22.60 -15.20
CA GLN A 249 -6.92 -22.36 -14.13
C GLN A 249 -6.60 -21.14 -13.23
N SER A 250 -5.37 -20.60 -13.26
CA SER A 250 -4.98 -19.50 -12.36
C SER A 250 -4.98 -18.09 -12.96
N GLU A 251 -5.02 -17.92 -14.29
CA GLU A 251 -4.81 -16.59 -14.92
C GLU A 251 -6.05 -16.00 -15.63
N THR A 252 -7.11 -16.79 -15.83
CA THR A 252 -8.35 -16.30 -16.47
C THR A 252 -9.49 -15.97 -15.51
N SER A 253 -9.40 -16.39 -14.24
CA SER A 253 -10.05 -15.71 -13.12
C SER A 253 -9.04 -14.66 -12.65
N TRP A 254 -9.35 -13.39 -12.47
CA TRP A 254 -10.36 -12.87 -11.56
C TRP A 254 -10.81 -11.49 -12.06
N TYR A 255 -12.09 -11.33 -12.40
CA TYR A 255 -12.62 -9.99 -12.61
C TYR A 255 -12.79 -9.35 -11.22
N PRO A 256 -12.23 -8.15 -10.96
CA PRO A 256 -12.31 -7.51 -9.64
C PRO A 256 -13.76 -7.36 -9.12
N SER A 257 -14.73 -7.18 -10.02
CA SER A 257 -16.15 -7.11 -9.69
C SER A 257 -16.71 -8.41 -9.09
N TYR A 258 -16.17 -9.58 -9.47
CA TYR A 258 -16.57 -10.88 -8.95
C TYR A 258 -16.14 -11.09 -7.50
N GLU A 259 -14.86 -10.86 -7.21
CA GLU A 259 -14.33 -10.91 -5.86
C GLU A 259 -15.08 -9.92 -4.96
N THR A 260 -15.23 -8.68 -5.41
CA THR A 260 -15.97 -7.64 -4.68
C THR A 260 -17.40 -8.09 -4.35
N ALA A 261 -18.09 -8.75 -5.28
CA ALA A 261 -19.45 -9.24 -5.06
C ALA A 261 -19.53 -10.37 -4.03
N ILE A 262 -18.62 -11.36 -4.09
CA ILE A 262 -18.56 -12.46 -3.10
C ILE A 262 -18.30 -11.88 -1.70
N MET A 263 -17.28 -11.05 -1.59
CA MET A 263 -16.84 -10.50 -0.32
C MET A 263 -17.92 -9.61 0.28
N TYR A 264 -18.61 -8.85 -0.57
CA TYR A 264 -19.74 -8.06 -0.15
C TYR A 264 -20.91 -8.94 0.32
N ARG A 265 -21.24 -10.03 -0.38
CA ARG A 265 -22.26 -10.99 0.08
C ARG A 265 -21.94 -11.51 1.48
N GLU A 266 -20.71 -11.97 1.71
CA GLU A 266 -20.27 -12.49 3.01
C GLU A 266 -20.39 -11.44 4.12
N GLN A 267 -20.06 -10.18 3.83
CA GLN A 267 -20.24 -9.08 4.78
C GLN A 267 -21.69 -8.83 5.13
N VAL A 268 -22.59 -8.86 4.14
CA VAL A 268 -24.03 -8.69 4.36
C VAL A 268 -24.61 -9.87 5.13
N GLU A 269 -24.14 -11.09 4.88
CA GLU A 269 -24.51 -12.28 5.65
C GLU A 269 -24.07 -12.17 7.12
N ARG A 270 -22.84 -11.70 7.37
CA ARG A 270 -22.37 -11.41 8.75
C ARG A 270 -23.24 -10.36 9.42
N LEU A 271 -23.49 -9.24 8.73
CA LEU A 271 -24.37 -8.18 9.22
C LEU A 271 -25.78 -8.70 9.56
N MET A 272 -26.32 -9.58 8.72
CA MET A 272 -27.62 -10.22 8.92
C MET A 272 -27.63 -11.14 10.16
N ASN A 273 -26.58 -11.95 10.33
CA ASN A 273 -26.46 -12.88 11.45
C ASN A 273 -26.30 -12.15 12.80
N ASP A 274 -25.60 -11.02 12.80
CA ASP A 274 -25.35 -10.23 14.00
C ASP A 274 -26.51 -9.28 14.36
N ASN A 275 -27.60 -9.28 13.57
CA ASN A 275 -28.63 -8.23 13.60
C ASN A 275 -28.00 -6.82 13.58
N GLY A 276 -26.87 -6.69 12.90
CA GLY A 276 -26.04 -5.52 12.96
C GLY A 276 -26.70 -4.35 12.25
N GLN A 277 -26.44 -3.15 12.76
CA GLN A 277 -26.76 -1.90 12.09
C GLN A 277 -25.49 -1.34 11.46
N LEU A 278 -25.65 -0.44 10.50
CA LEU A 278 -24.53 0.20 9.84
C LEU A 278 -23.87 1.23 10.77
N GLY A 279 -22.55 1.38 10.64
CA GLY A 279 -21.74 2.40 11.27
C GLY A 279 -21.59 3.65 10.40
N THR A 280 -20.93 4.67 10.95
CA THR A 280 -20.56 5.90 10.25
C THR A 280 -19.12 6.25 10.60
N VAL A 281 -18.34 6.68 9.62
CA VAL A 281 -16.97 7.19 9.85
C VAL A 281 -16.94 8.65 9.40
N VAL A 282 -16.50 9.55 10.26
CA VAL A 282 -16.39 10.99 9.97
C VAL A 282 -15.01 11.48 10.34
N GLY A 283 -14.57 12.56 9.70
CA GLY A 283 -13.26 13.10 10.01
C GLY A 283 -12.95 14.39 9.26
N LYS A 284 -11.72 14.84 9.44
CA LYS A 284 -11.15 15.99 8.74
C LYS A 284 -9.73 15.71 8.30
N VAL A 285 -9.32 16.35 7.20
CA VAL A 285 -7.93 16.47 6.81
C VAL A 285 -7.49 17.90 7.04
N ILE A 286 -6.49 18.08 7.91
CA ILE A 286 -5.94 19.39 8.29
C ILE A 286 -4.42 19.36 8.23
N ARG A 287 -3.82 20.53 7.99
CA ARG A 287 -2.42 20.78 8.30
C ARG A 287 -2.28 21.09 9.78
N SER A 288 -1.12 20.77 10.36
CA SER A 288 -0.76 21.13 11.75
C SER A 288 -0.73 22.63 12.03
N ASP A 289 -0.76 23.49 11.00
CA ASP A 289 -0.97 24.94 11.14
C ASP A 289 -2.45 25.34 11.23
N GLY A 290 -3.37 24.38 11.13
CA GLY A 290 -4.82 24.54 11.19
C GLY A 290 -5.51 24.76 9.84
N GLU A 291 -4.79 24.78 8.72
CA GLU A 291 -5.39 24.90 7.40
C GLU A 291 -6.15 23.61 7.00
N PRO A 292 -7.46 23.67 6.72
CA PRO A 292 -8.19 22.51 6.22
C PRO A 292 -7.85 22.22 4.75
N LEU A 293 -7.74 20.94 4.41
CA LEU A 293 -7.45 20.52 3.03
C LEU A 293 -8.71 20.01 2.33
N SER A 294 -9.12 20.71 1.29
CA SER A 294 -10.26 20.35 0.43
C SER A 294 -9.84 19.49 -0.76
N ASN A 295 -10.77 18.71 -1.32
CA ASN A 295 -10.56 17.85 -2.48
C ASN A 295 -9.41 16.85 -2.28
N VAL A 296 -9.22 16.39 -1.05
CA VAL A 296 -8.35 15.26 -0.70
C VAL A 296 -9.19 13.99 -0.81
N GLY A 297 -8.65 12.95 -1.44
CA GLY A 297 -9.32 11.66 -1.54
C GLY A 297 -9.22 10.88 -0.24
N ILE A 298 -10.33 10.34 0.24
CA ILE A 298 -10.38 9.49 1.42
C ILE A 298 -10.95 8.15 1.00
N PHE A 299 -10.24 7.08 1.33
CA PHE A 299 -10.58 5.71 1.00
C PHE A 299 -10.61 4.90 2.29
N LEU A 300 -11.79 4.41 2.68
CA LEU A 300 -11.94 3.55 3.84
C LEU A 300 -11.87 2.10 3.38
N ARG A 301 -10.68 1.51 3.48
CA ARG A 301 -10.34 0.25 2.82
C ARG A 301 -10.53 -0.93 3.77
N GLU A 302 -11.20 -1.95 3.27
CA GLU A 302 -11.49 -3.18 4.01
C GLU A 302 -10.21 -4.02 4.16
N GLU A 303 -10.10 -4.75 5.28
CA GLU A 303 -8.90 -5.49 5.68
C GLU A 303 -8.23 -6.30 4.56
N HIS A 304 -9.01 -7.00 3.75
CA HIS A 304 -8.53 -7.88 2.69
C HIS A 304 -7.96 -7.16 1.45
N VAL A 305 -8.36 -5.90 1.18
CA VAL A 305 -7.85 -5.13 0.02
C VAL A 305 -6.69 -4.20 0.39
N THR A 306 -6.38 -4.03 1.68
CA THR A 306 -5.33 -3.08 2.14
C THR A 306 -3.95 -3.34 1.55
N ASN A 307 -3.66 -4.57 1.10
CA ASN A 307 -2.38 -4.96 0.48
C ASN A 307 -2.33 -4.74 -1.03
N GLN A 308 -3.40 -4.22 -1.64
CA GLN A 308 -3.47 -3.89 -3.07
C GLN A 308 -3.43 -2.38 -3.27
N SER A 309 -3.03 -1.92 -4.46
CA SER A 309 -3.11 -0.48 -4.79
C SER A 309 -4.54 0.02 -4.68
N VAL A 310 -4.72 1.27 -4.22
CA VAL A 310 -6.02 1.93 -4.22
C VAL A 310 -6.57 1.96 -5.64
N SER A 311 -7.82 1.54 -5.82
CA SER A 311 -8.47 1.45 -7.13
C SER A 311 -9.70 2.35 -7.25
N GLU A 312 -10.28 2.47 -8.45
CA GLU A 312 -11.57 3.16 -8.62
C GLU A 312 -12.76 2.37 -8.09
N TYR A 313 -12.58 1.07 -7.81
CA TYR A 313 -13.61 0.15 -7.32
C TYR A 313 -13.68 0.09 -5.79
N GLU A 314 -12.97 0.96 -5.09
CA GLU A 314 -13.05 1.06 -3.63
C GLU A 314 -14.48 1.45 -3.24
N ARG A 315 -15.13 0.58 -2.47
CA ARG A 315 -16.53 0.73 -2.07
C ARG A 315 -16.77 2.02 -1.27
N TYR A 316 -15.92 2.27 -0.29
CA TYR A 316 -15.99 3.47 0.53
C TYR A 316 -14.90 4.45 0.08
N GLN A 317 -15.26 5.32 -0.84
CA GLN A 317 -14.44 6.45 -1.25
C GLN A 317 -15.23 7.74 -1.16
N THR A 318 -14.58 8.82 -0.75
CA THR A 318 -15.16 10.16 -0.70
C THR A 318 -14.04 11.19 -0.87
N VAL A 319 -14.41 12.46 -0.85
CA VAL A 319 -13.46 13.56 -0.89
C VAL A 319 -13.78 14.61 0.15
N THR A 320 -12.75 15.29 0.62
CA THR A 320 -12.94 16.34 1.61
C THR A 320 -13.63 17.57 1.04
N LYS A 321 -14.53 18.13 1.83
CA LYS A 321 -15.23 19.41 1.57
C LYS A 321 -14.27 20.60 1.70
N PRO A 322 -14.70 21.84 1.35
CA PRO A 322 -13.89 23.05 1.54
C PRO A 322 -13.37 23.29 2.97
N ASP A 323 -14.03 22.75 3.99
CA ASP A 323 -13.62 22.82 5.40
C ASP A 323 -12.78 21.62 5.87
N GLY A 324 -12.34 20.78 4.93
CA GLY A 324 -11.53 19.59 5.16
C GLY A 324 -12.32 18.38 5.64
N SER A 325 -13.64 18.48 5.83
CA SER A 325 -14.44 17.38 6.39
C SER A 325 -14.79 16.30 5.37
N PHE A 326 -14.86 15.06 5.84
CA PHE A 326 -15.34 13.90 5.09
C PHE A 326 -16.28 13.03 5.93
N SER A 327 -17.10 12.20 5.27
CA SER A 327 -17.99 11.26 5.95
C SER A 327 -18.32 10.06 5.09
N PHE A 328 -18.27 8.87 5.68
CA PHE A 328 -18.80 7.62 5.16
C PHE A 328 -20.02 7.21 5.97
N THR A 329 -21.17 7.08 5.31
CA THR A 329 -22.40 6.58 5.93
C THR A 329 -22.70 5.18 5.43
N GLY A 330 -23.38 4.38 6.25
CA GLY A 330 -23.78 3.03 5.82
C GLY A 330 -22.61 2.04 5.82
N VAL A 331 -21.59 2.26 6.66
CA VAL A 331 -20.40 1.42 6.73
C VAL A 331 -20.76 0.11 7.43
N ILE A 332 -20.49 -1.03 6.79
CA ILE A 332 -20.70 -2.33 7.44
C ILE A 332 -19.70 -2.48 8.59
N PRO A 333 -20.10 -2.95 9.78
CA PRO A 333 -19.17 -3.20 10.87
C PRO A 333 -18.03 -4.13 10.44
N GLY A 334 -16.81 -3.78 10.80
CA GLY A 334 -15.61 -4.45 10.32
C GLY A 334 -14.34 -3.66 10.61
N SER A 335 -13.24 -4.11 10.04
CA SER A 335 -11.92 -3.53 10.25
C SER A 335 -11.41 -2.90 8.97
N TYR A 336 -10.94 -1.67 9.10
CA TYR A 336 -10.62 -0.81 7.98
C TYR A 336 -9.29 -0.09 8.18
N GLN A 337 -8.67 0.32 7.08
CA GLN A 337 -7.60 1.30 7.09
C GLN A 337 -7.99 2.50 6.23
N ILE A 338 -7.68 3.71 6.70
CA ILE A 338 -7.86 4.90 5.86
C ILE A 338 -6.64 5.06 4.98
N HIS A 339 -6.87 5.21 3.68
CA HIS A 339 -5.88 5.71 2.74
C HIS A 339 -6.30 7.09 2.25
N VAL A 340 -5.31 7.93 1.98
CA VAL A 340 -5.50 9.32 1.62
C VAL A 340 -4.82 9.60 0.28
N GLY A 341 -5.60 10.11 -0.66
CA GLY A 341 -5.14 10.54 -1.97
C GLY A 341 -4.84 12.04 -1.96
N PHE A 342 -3.59 12.42 -2.19
CA PHE A 342 -3.14 13.80 -2.27
C PHE A 342 -2.70 14.17 -3.69
N MET A 343 -2.97 15.42 -4.06
CA MET A 343 -2.29 16.11 -5.14
C MET A 343 -0.91 16.59 -4.67
N PHE A 344 0.03 16.74 -5.60
CA PHE A 344 1.39 17.16 -5.25
C PHE A 344 1.46 18.53 -4.55
N ASP A 345 0.63 19.49 -4.91
CA ASP A 345 0.56 20.80 -4.27
C ASP A 345 0.00 20.76 -2.83
N GLN A 346 -0.78 19.74 -2.49
CA GLN A 346 -1.32 19.52 -1.15
C GLN A 346 -0.25 18.95 -0.20
N ILE A 347 0.60 18.03 -0.68
CA ILE A 347 1.53 17.24 0.15
C ILE A 347 3.01 17.68 0.04
N ASP A 348 3.37 18.53 -0.91
CA ASP A 348 4.75 19.01 -1.07
C ASP A 348 5.27 19.77 0.16
N GLY A 349 6.30 19.23 0.81
CA GLY A 349 6.85 19.74 2.07
C GLY A 349 6.17 19.18 3.34
N TRP A 350 5.19 18.30 3.18
CA TRP A 350 4.40 17.74 4.27
C TRP A 350 4.42 16.21 4.26
N SER A 351 4.06 15.62 5.39
CA SER A 351 3.81 14.19 5.55
C SER A 351 2.57 13.95 6.39
N TRP A 352 1.86 12.86 6.11
CA TRP A 352 0.93 12.30 7.07
C TRP A 352 1.69 11.26 7.92
N PRO A 353 1.97 11.53 9.21
CA PRO A 353 2.72 10.65 10.10
C PRO A 353 1.86 9.46 10.57
N VAL A 354 1.43 8.61 9.64
CA VAL A 354 0.64 7.41 9.95
C VAL A 354 1.55 6.23 10.24
N GLU A 355 1.20 5.45 11.26
CA GLU A 355 1.92 4.23 11.61
C GLU A 355 1.47 3.05 10.76
N MET A 356 2.37 2.07 10.60
CA MET A 356 1.99 0.80 9.97
C MET A 356 0.93 0.12 10.82
N ASP A 357 -0.02 -0.56 10.17
CA ASP A 357 -1.11 -1.28 10.84
C ASP A 357 -2.01 -0.37 11.72
N ASP A 358 -2.24 0.87 11.29
CA ASP A 358 -3.25 1.73 11.91
C ASP A 358 -4.67 1.33 11.45
N TRP A 359 -5.39 0.61 12.30
CA TRP A 359 -6.69 0.02 12.01
C TRP A 359 -7.84 0.76 12.69
N LEU A 360 -8.95 0.87 11.97
CA LEU A 360 -10.23 1.38 12.44
C LEU A 360 -11.21 0.20 12.56
N ASP A 361 -11.63 -0.11 13.79
CA ASP A 361 -12.68 -1.09 14.05
C ASP A 361 -14.04 -0.40 14.14
N VAL A 362 -14.77 -0.37 13.01
CA VAL A 362 -16.10 0.22 12.93
C VAL A 362 -17.12 -0.75 13.50
N LYS A 363 -17.85 -0.32 14.53
CA LYS A 363 -18.93 -1.09 15.15
C LYS A 363 -20.31 -0.60 14.70
N ALA A 364 -21.32 -1.44 14.91
CA ALA A 364 -22.70 -1.10 14.60
C ALA A 364 -23.16 0.13 15.39
N THR A 365 -23.88 1.05 14.73
CA THR A 365 -24.45 2.29 15.33
C THR A 365 -23.45 3.31 15.88
N GLU A 366 -22.15 3.04 15.81
CA GLU A 366 -21.12 3.97 16.26
C GLU A 366 -20.79 4.97 15.14
N THR A 367 -20.63 6.23 15.52
CA THR A 367 -19.94 7.23 14.69
C THR A 367 -18.50 7.25 15.15
N PHE A 368 -17.60 6.80 14.27
CA PHE A 368 -16.17 6.81 14.50
C PHE A 368 -15.58 8.11 13.97
N GLU A 369 -14.89 8.86 14.83
CA GLU A 369 -14.19 10.09 14.44
C GLU A 369 -12.71 9.79 14.20
N TYR A 370 -12.20 10.15 13.02
CA TYR A 370 -10.79 9.98 12.66
C TYR A 370 -10.25 11.24 12.01
N GLU A 371 -9.34 11.93 12.71
CA GLU A 371 -8.70 13.14 12.20
C GLU A 371 -7.36 12.80 11.54
N ILE A 372 -7.16 13.31 10.34
CA ILE A 372 -5.92 13.22 9.59
C ILE A 372 -5.24 14.59 9.70
N GLU A 373 -4.15 14.64 10.46
CA GLU A 373 -3.29 15.82 10.52
C GLU A 373 -2.01 15.54 9.71
N ILE A 374 -1.70 16.42 8.75
CA ILE A 374 -0.40 16.41 8.08
C ILE A 374 0.55 17.41 8.73
N THR A 375 1.80 17.01 8.86
CA THR A 375 2.86 17.77 9.52
C THR A 375 3.97 18.13 8.54
N PRO A 376 4.67 19.27 8.76
CA PRO A 376 5.79 19.63 7.90
C PRO A 376 6.90 18.58 8.03
N LEU A 377 7.60 18.32 6.93
CA LEU A 377 8.69 17.37 6.94
C LEU A 377 9.84 17.88 7.82
N ILE A 378 10.44 16.98 8.59
CA ILE A 378 11.64 17.30 9.39
C ILE A 378 12.79 17.66 8.43
N SER A 379 13.44 18.80 8.69
CA SER A 379 14.64 19.21 7.95
C SER A 379 15.85 18.39 8.39
N VAL A 380 16.54 17.77 7.42
CA VAL A 380 17.81 17.09 7.65
C VAL A 380 18.99 18.06 7.50
N ILE A 381 20.06 17.84 8.26
CA ILE A 381 21.25 18.71 8.27
C ILE A 381 22.45 17.98 7.64
N GLU A 382 22.83 16.83 8.20
CA GLU A 382 23.95 16.02 7.71
C GLU A 382 23.78 14.52 8.04
N PRO A 383 24.33 13.60 7.22
CA PRO A 383 25.01 13.85 5.95
C PRO A 383 24.01 14.12 4.81
N THR A 384 24.32 15.08 3.94
CA THR A 384 23.39 15.51 2.86
C THR A 384 24.12 15.76 1.54
N ASN A 385 23.36 15.89 0.45
CA ASN A 385 23.84 16.30 -0.87
C ASN A 385 25.00 15.46 -1.41
N TYR A 386 24.90 14.14 -1.30
CA TYR A 386 25.86 13.16 -1.82
C TYR A 386 27.26 13.29 -1.23
N GLN A 387 27.36 13.76 0.02
CA GLN A 387 28.63 13.81 0.75
C GLN A 387 29.33 12.45 0.77
N ILE A 388 30.66 12.46 0.61
CA ILE A 388 31.50 11.26 0.68
C ILE A 388 32.09 11.15 2.07
N ILE A 389 31.70 10.10 2.79
CA ILE A 389 32.11 9.85 4.16
C ILE A 389 33.23 8.81 4.16
N ARG A 390 34.38 9.15 4.75
CA ARG A 390 35.55 8.26 4.87
C ARG A 390 35.96 7.96 6.31
N ASN A 391 35.30 8.60 7.27
CA ASN A 391 35.56 8.41 8.68
C ASN A 391 34.93 7.08 9.15
N GLN A 392 35.41 6.56 10.28
CA GLN A 392 34.88 5.34 10.91
C GLN A 392 33.61 5.60 11.75
N GLU A 393 33.19 6.86 11.83
CA GLU A 393 31.97 7.31 12.51
C GLU A 393 31.21 8.25 11.59
N ILE A 394 29.89 8.23 11.72
CA ILE A 394 28.97 9.07 10.95
C ILE A 394 28.03 9.76 11.93
N THR A 395 27.95 11.10 11.84
CA THR A 395 26.96 11.89 12.57
C THR A 395 25.77 12.14 11.65
N PHE A 396 24.58 11.78 12.13
CA PHE A 396 23.29 12.13 11.54
C PHE A 396 22.67 13.23 12.39
N ALA A 397 22.28 14.35 11.78
CA ALA A 397 21.70 15.49 12.48
C ALA A 397 20.50 16.07 11.72
N TRP A 398 19.48 16.50 12.46
CA TRP A 398 18.24 17.08 11.95
C TRP A 398 17.74 18.21 12.85
N GLU A 399 16.76 18.98 12.37
CA GLU A 399 16.08 19.97 13.20
C GLU A 399 15.16 19.30 14.23
N PRO A 400 15.19 19.70 15.52
CA PRO A 400 14.24 19.18 16.51
C PRO A 400 12.79 19.39 16.08
N PHE A 401 11.97 18.35 16.23
CA PHE A 401 10.55 18.42 15.91
C PHE A 401 9.72 18.77 17.16
N PRO A 402 8.79 19.75 17.08
CA PRO A 402 7.96 20.13 18.23
C PRO A 402 7.17 18.95 18.82
N GLY A 403 7.25 18.77 20.13
CA GLY A 403 6.54 17.69 20.85
C GLY A 403 7.22 16.32 20.80
N ALA A 404 8.35 16.18 20.09
CA ALA A 404 9.10 14.93 20.05
C ALA A 404 9.86 14.69 21.35
N THR A 405 9.83 13.45 21.83
CA THR A 405 10.59 12.98 23.00
C THR A 405 11.53 11.82 22.67
N SER A 406 11.40 11.26 21.46
CA SER A 406 12.38 10.36 20.87
C SER A 406 12.30 10.38 19.35
N TYR A 407 13.37 9.91 18.71
CA TYR A 407 13.46 9.71 17.28
C TYR A 407 13.92 8.29 16.94
N THR A 408 13.58 7.86 15.73
CA THR A 408 14.11 6.66 15.09
C THR A 408 14.80 7.04 13.80
N LEU A 409 16.05 6.63 13.65
CA LEU A 409 16.84 6.79 12.43
C LEU A 409 16.61 5.58 11.53
N HIS A 410 16.29 5.85 10.27
CA HIS A 410 16.19 4.87 9.20
C HIS A 410 17.28 5.10 8.17
N GLY A 411 17.84 4.01 7.66
CA GLY A 411 18.77 4.02 6.54
C GLY A 411 18.18 3.28 5.36
N GLY A 412 18.74 3.48 4.18
CA GLY A 412 18.37 2.74 2.99
C GLY A 412 19.39 2.86 1.88
N PHE A 413 19.26 2.02 0.87
CA PHE A 413 20.10 2.08 -0.33
C PHE A 413 19.33 1.64 -1.57
N GLU A 414 19.82 2.12 -2.72
CA GLU A 414 19.26 1.83 -4.03
C GLU A 414 19.89 0.57 -4.64
N LEU A 415 19.05 -0.26 -5.26
CA LEU A 415 19.41 -1.48 -5.97
C LEU A 415 18.58 -1.60 -7.24
N ASP A 416 19.19 -1.43 -8.41
CA ASP A 416 18.57 -1.63 -9.74
C ASP A 416 17.11 -1.12 -9.87
N GLY A 417 16.86 0.15 -9.56
CA GLY A 417 15.53 0.75 -9.66
C GLY A 417 14.56 0.38 -8.54
N SER A 418 15.02 -0.34 -7.52
CA SER A 418 14.35 -0.52 -6.24
C SER A 418 15.14 0.17 -5.12
N SER A 419 14.50 0.43 -4.00
CA SER A 419 15.17 0.89 -2.79
C SER A 419 14.75 0.01 -1.62
N THR A 420 15.66 -0.21 -0.68
CA THR A 420 15.38 -0.92 0.56
C THR A 420 15.70 -0.01 1.73
N GLY A 421 14.80 0.06 2.71
CA GLY A 421 14.98 0.81 3.95
C GLY A 421 14.91 -0.10 5.17
N PHE A 422 15.55 0.30 6.26
CA PHE A 422 15.59 -0.41 7.53
C PHE A 422 15.76 0.59 8.68
N GLN A 423 15.34 0.19 9.87
CA GLN A 423 15.63 0.90 11.10
C GLN A 423 17.12 0.71 11.43
N VAL A 424 17.82 1.81 11.71
CA VAL A 424 19.24 1.79 12.13
C VAL A 424 19.31 1.82 13.65
N ILE A 425 18.63 2.77 14.28
CA ILE A 425 18.59 2.94 15.72
C ILE A 425 17.29 3.66 16.13
N SER A 426 16.73 3.29 17.27
CA SER A 426 15.51 3.87 17.86
C SER A 426 15.78 4.49 19.22
N GLY A 427 14.82 5.26 19.74
CA GLY A 427 14.87 5.80 21.10
C GLY A 427 15.84 6.98 21.28
N ILE A 428 16.31 7.59 20.19
CA ILE A 428 17.26 8.71 20.21
C ILE A 428 16.58 9.91 20.88
N LYS A 429 17.17 10.48 21.93
CA LYS A 429 16.56 11.60 22.70
C LYS A 429 16.89 12.98 22.15
N ASP A 430 18.05 13.11 21.51
CA ASP A 430 18.52 14.35 20.90
C ASP A 430 18.18 14.40 19.40
N SER A 431 18.39 15.56 18.76
CA SER A 431 18.21 15.73 17.31
C SER A 431 19.47 15.43 16.49
N GLU A 432 20.39 14.68 17.08
CA GLU A 432 21.60 14.18 16.46
C GLU A 432 21.99 12.81 17.05
N VAL A 433 22.67 11.98 16.26
CA VAL A 433 23.25 10.72 16.71
C VAL A 433 24.54 10.45 15.94
N THR A 434 25.57 9.98 16.63
CA THR A 434 26.79 9.47 16.00
C THR A 434 26.81 7.95 16.10
N ILE A 435 26.97 7.28 14.97
CA ILE A 435 27.05 5.83 14.89
C ILE A 435 28.39 5.40 14.27
N SER A 436 28.87 4.24 14.68
CA SER A 436 30.06 3.66 14.06
C SER A 436 29.74 3.08 12.69
N VAL A 437 30.71 3.11 11.78
CA VAL A 437 30.56 2.47 10.46
C VAL A 437 30.39 0.96 10.58
N GLU A 438 31.03 0.32 11.56
CA GLU A 438 30.89 -1.12 11.78
C GLU A 438 29.47 -1.53 12.21
N GLU A 439 28.77 -0.67 12.96
CA GLU A 439 27.37 -0.87 13.31
C GLU A 439 26.49 -0.89 12.06
N LEU A 440 26.68 0.08 11.15
CA LEU A 440 25.99 0.09 9.84
C LEU A 440 26.30 -1.14 9.00
N TYR A 441 27.56 -1.58 8.97
CA TYR A 441 27.94 -2.80 8.24
C TYR A 441 27.35 -4.06 8.86
N SER A 442 27.05 -4.05 10.16
CA SER A 442 26.45 -5.18 10.86
C SER A 442 24.97 -5.39 10.54
N LEU A 443 24.25 -4.32 10.20
CA LEU A 443 22.82 -4.34 9.89
C LEU A 443 22.47 -5.42 8.85
N THR A 444 21.46 -6.22 9.17
CA THR A 444 20.89 -7.18 8.24
C THR A 444 20.04 -6.45 7.21
N THR A 445 20.43 -6.53 5.94
CA THR A 445 19.73 -5.88 4.83
C THR A 445 18.89 -6.87 4.05
N GLY A 446 17.87 -6.39 3.34
CA GLY A 446 17.10 -7.22 2.42
C GLY A 446 17.99 -7.83 1.34
N ILE A 447 17.88 -9.14 1.14
CA ILE A 447 18.70 -9.90 0.18
C ILE A 447 17.88 -10.10 -1.09
N MET A 448 18.45 -9.73 -2.23
CA MET A 448 17.80 -9.90 -3.53
C MET A 448 18.41 -11.06 -4.29
N PHE A 449 17.56 -11.84 -4.95
CA PHE A 449 17.96 -12.93 -5.81
C PHE A 449 17.46 -12.69 -7.24
N SER A 450 18.24 -13.15 -8.22
CA SER A 450 17.85 -13.14 -9.63
C SER A 450 17.19 -14.47 -10.07
N GLY A 451 17.17 -15.48 -9.19
CA GLY A 451 16.49 -16.76 -9.37
C GLY A 451 16.33 -17.50 -8.04
N ASP A 452 16.01 -18.80 -8.10
CA ASP A 452 15.64 -19.57 -6.90
C ASP A 452 16.81 -20.16 -6.12
N ASN A 453 18.05 -19.99 -6.60
CA ASN A 453 19.25 -20.55 -5.98
C ASN A 453 20.01 -19.46 -5.20
N TRP A 454 20.66 -19.82 -4.09
CA TRP A 454 21.47 -18.91 -3.28
C TRP A 454 22.60 -18.26 -4.09
N THR A 455 23.12 -18.95 -5.11
CA THR A 455 24.15 -18.42 -6.02
C THR A 455 23.64 -17.34 -6.98
N SER A 456 22.33 -17.11 -7.03
CA SER A 456 21.72 -16.04 -7.84
C SER A 456 21.56 -14.72 -7.06
N VAL A 457 22.07 -14.66 -5.83
CA VAL A 457 22.08 -13.46 -4.99
C VAL A 457 22.73 -12.29 -5.73
N LYS A 458 22.11 -11.11 -5.64
CA LYS A 458 22.70 -9.86 -6.14
C LYS A 458 23.78 -9.39 -5.16
N PRO A 459 25.06 -9.33 -5.58
CA PRO A 459 26.17 -9.01 -4.68
C PRO A 459 26.01 -7.72 -3.87
N GLU A 460 25.47 -6.68 -4.51
CA GLU A 460 25.24 -5.37 -3.91
C GLU A 460 24.27 -5.43 -2.73
N SER A 461 23.25 -6.31 -2.81
CA SER A 461 22.28 -6.49 -1.74
C SER A 461 22.86 -7.16 -0.50
N LEU A 462 23.85 -8.05 -0.67
CA LEU A 462 24.48 -8.78 0.43
C LEU A 462 25.62 -7.97 1.08
N LEU A 463 26.34 -7.18 0.28
CA LEU A 463 27.32 -6.21 0.79
C LEU A 463 26.64 -5.10 1.59
N GLY A 464 25.45 -4.66 1.17
CA GLY A 464 24.69 -3.60 1.82
C GLY A 464 25.54 -2.33 1.98
N PHE A 465 25.64 -1.79 3.20
CA PHE A 465 26.46 -0.61 3.48
C PHE A 465 27.96 -0.79 3.22
N ALA A 466 28.48 -2.02 3.20
CA ALA A 466 29.89 -2.28 2.91
C ALA A 466 30.24 -2.10 1.42
N ASN A 467 29.24 -1.87 0.55
CA ASN A 467 29.43 -1.54 -0.85
C ASN A 467 29.83 -0.07 -1.03
N ILE A 468 31.09 0.19 -1.38
CA ILE A 468 31.65 1.54 -1.49
C ILE A 468 31.13 2.35 -2.70
N ASP A 469 30.46 1.67 -3.63
CA ASP A 469 29.83 2.29 -4.79
C ASP A 469 28.31 2.47 -4.59
N GLY A 470 27.80 2.05 -3.43
CA GLY A 470 26.42 2.27 -3.01
C GLY A 470 26.09 3.76 -2.84
N LEU A 471 24.85 4.10 -3.21
CA LEU A 471 24.21 5.35 -2.84
C LEU A 471 23.28 5.07 -1.66
N PHE A 472 23.57 5.73 -0.53
CA PHE A 472 22.83 5.55 0.70
C PHE A 472 21.90 6.73 0.94
N SER A 473 20.74 6.44 1.51
CA SER A 473 19.73 7.40 1.95
C SER A 473 19.47 7.21 3.44
N TRP A 474 18.93 8.24 4.09
CA TRP A 474 18.48 8.14 5.47
C TRP A 474 17.27 9.03 5.73
N SER A 475 16.56 8.75 6.81
CA SER A 475 15.45 9.57 7.28
C SER A 475 15.25 9.39 8.78
N VAL A 476 14.48 10.29 9.39
CA VAL A 476 14.13 10.23 10.80
C VAL A 476 12.64 10.30 10.99
N LYS A 477 12.15 9.57 11.98
CA LYS A 477 10.78 9.61 12.48
C LYS A 477 10.80 10.14 13.91
N ALA A 478 9.85 11.01 14.26
CA ALA A 478 9.73 11.64 15.57
C ALA A 478 8.51 11.10 16.32
N PHE A 479 8.69 10.82 17.61
CA PHE A 479 7.67 10.20 18.47
C PHE A 479 7.41 11.03 19.72
N ASN A 480 6.16 11.12 20.14
CA ASN A 480 5.76 11.80 21.37
C ASN A 480 5.97 10.92 22.64
N GLU A 481 5.63 11.43 23.82
CA GLU A 481 5.78 10.69 25.11
C GLU A 481 4.99 9.38 25.17
N ARG A 482 3.95 9.24 24.34
CA ARG A 482 3.10 8.04 24.25
C ARG A 482 3.61 7.06 23.19
N GLY A 483 4.75 7.32 22.56
CA GLY A 483 5.29 6.50 21.49
C GLY A 483 4.56 6.65 20.16
N GLN A 484 3.70 7.66 19.99
CA GLN A 484 2.98 7.88 18.73
C GLN A 484 3.85 8.67 17.74
N LEU A 485 3.87 8.24 16.47
CA LEU A 485 4.51 8.98 15.38
C LEU A 485 3.83 10.35 15.18
N ILE A 486 4.64 11.42 15.18
CA ILE A 486 4.13 12.81 15.03
C ILE A 486 4.79 13.58 13.88
N GLY A 487 5.88 13.07 13.31
CA GLY A 487 6.58 13.72 12.22
C GLY A 487 7.64 12.82 11.61
N GLN A 488 8.05 13.13 10.39
CA GLN A 488 9.08 12.38 9.68
C GLN A 488 9.82 13.26 8.66
N SER A 489 11.06 12.88 8.31
CA SER A 489 11.84 13.60 7.31
C SER A 489 11.66 13.06 5.89
N ASN A 490 11.19 11.82 5.70
CA ASN A 490 10.89 11.26 4.39
C ASN A 490 9.49 11.68 3.91
N GLY A 491 9.39 12.07 2.64
CA GLY A 491 8.15 12.53 2.04
C GLY A 491 8.41 13.28 0.73
N TYR A 492 7.38 13.96 0.23
CA TYR A 492 7.41 14.60 -1.07
C TYR A 492 7.97 16.01 -0.98
N ARG A 493 9.07 16.25 -1.69
CA ARG A 493 9.67 17.58 -1.87
C ARG A 493 9.89 17.82 -3.35
N LEU A 494 8.99 18.58 -3.96
CA LEU A 494 8.79 18.62 -5.41
C LEU A 494 9.20 19.96 -6.03
N ARG A 495 9.29 21.03 -5.22
CA ARG A 495 9.70 22.36 -5.65
C ARG A 495 11.06 22.72 -5.06
N GLU A 496 11.75 23.65 -5.71
CA GLU A 496 13.07 24.14 -5.25
C GLU A 496 13.02 24.67 -3.81
N GLU A 497 11.91 25.33 -3.45
CA GLU A 497 11.67 25.90 -2.12
C GLU A 497 11.50 24.83 -1.02
N THR A 498 10.98 23.65 -1.37
CA THR A 498 10.71 22.55 -0.43
C THR A 498 11.77 21.45 -0.45
N MET A 499 12.59 21.38 -1.50
CA MET A 499 13.61 20.33 -1.71
C MET A 499 14.57 20.18 -0.54
N GLY A 500 15.04 21.30 0.03
CA GLY A 500 16.02 21.31 1.10
C GLY A 500 17.29 20.51 0.77
N PRO A 501 18.09 20.16 1.80
CA PRO A 501 19.21 19.23 1.63
C PRO A 501 18.72 17.81 1.34
N LEU A 502 19.31 17.17 0.33
CA LEU A 502 18.96 15.78 0.01
C LEU A 502 19.64 14.82 0.99
N PRO A 503 18.92 13.88 1.64
CA PRO A 503 19.50 12.97 2.64
C PRO A 503 20.26 11.80 2.00
N PHE A 504 21.04 12.07 0.95
CA PHE A 504 21.85 11.08 0.26
C PHE A 504 23.34 11.26 0.55
N TYR A 505 24.07 10.15 0.66
CA TYR A 505 25.51 10.14 0.90
C TYR A 505 26.18 8.88 0.31
N HIS A 506 27.50 8.92 0.20
CA HIS A 506 28.33 7.77 -0.14
C HIS A 506 29.22 7.38 1.03
N LEU A 507 29.25 6.10 1.38
CA LEU A 507 30.10 5.58 2.45
C LEU A 507 31.34 4.90 1.86
N LYS A 508 32.50 5.54 2.00
CA LYS A 508 33.81 5.08 1.50
C LYS A 508 34.85 5.01 2.63
N ALA A 509 34.41 4.52 3.80
CA ALA A 509 35.23 4.32 4.99
C ALA A 509 36.15 3.10 4.92
N ARG A 510 35.95 2.23 3.91
CA ARG A 510 36.78 1.06 3.58
C ARG A 510 37.12 1.03 2.09
N GLU A 511 37.98 0.10 1.70
CA GLU A 511 38.26 -0.26 0.31
C GLU A 511 37.66 -1.65 0.00
N LEU A 512 37.38 -1.92 -1.28
CA LEU A 512 36.99 -3.27 -1.71
C LEU A 512 38.19 -4.20 -1.61
N THR A 513 38.00 -5.33 -0.94
CA THR A 513 38.96 -6.44 -0.95
C THR A 513 38.93 -7.13 -2.32
N ASP A 514 39.95 -7.94 -2.60
CA ASP A 514 39.96 -8.76 -3.82
C ASP A 514 38.74 -9.71 -3.88
N ALA A 515 38.31 -10.24 -2.72
CA ALA A 515 37.13 -11.08 -2.61
C ALA A 515 35.83 -10.31 -2.92
N ASP A 516 35.70 -9.04 -2.50
CA ASP A 516 34.56 -8.20 -2.86
C ASP A 516 34.50 -7.94 -4.36
N GLN A 517 35.64 -7.67 -4.99
CA GLN A 517 35.70 -7.45 -6.43
C GLN A 517 35.27 -8.71 -7.20
N VAL A 518 35.72 -9.90 -6.77
CA VAL A 518 35.27 -11.17 -7.34
C VAL A 518 33.77 -11.38 -7.12
N PHE A 519 33.26 -11.08 -5.92
CA PHE A 519 31.85 -11.20 -5.57
C PHE A 519 30.96 -10.33 -6.46
N LEU A 520 31.32 -9.05 -6.64
CA LEU A 520 30.61 -8.09 -7.50
C LEU A 520 30.58 -8.51 -8.98
N THR A 521 31.48 -9.39 -9.43
CA THR A 521 31.43 -9.95 -10.80
C THR A 521 30.47 -11.15 -10.94
N GLY A 522 29.73 -11.50 -9.88
CA GLY A 522 28.79 -12.62 -9.86
C GLY A 522 29.44 -13.99 -9.63
N LYS A 523 30.72 -14.04 -9.29
CA LYS A 523 31.45 -15.29 -9.01
C LYS A 523 31.36 -15.65 -7.53
N ILE A 524 30.16 -16.05 -7.12
CA ILE A 524 29.77 -16.17 -5.71
C ILE A 524 30.63 -17.21 -4.97
N GLU A 525 30.80 -18.40 -5.53
CA GLU A 525 31.56 -19.49 -4.88
C GLU A 525 33.05 -19.18 -4.78
N GLU A 526 33.64 -18.58 -5.83
CA GLU A 526 35.04 -18.15 -5.83
C GLU A 526 35.28 -17.12 -4.72
N ALA A 527 34.39 -16.13 -4.59
CA ALA A 527 34.48 -15.13 -3.54
C ALA A 527 34.33 -15.73 -2.13
N LEU A 528 33.41 -16.68 -1.94
CA LEU A 528 33.21 -17.34 -0.64
C LEU A 528 34.49 -18.02 -0.15
N GLU A 529 35.18 -18.75 -1.03
CA GLU A 529 36.44 -19.41 -0.66
C GLU A 529 37.53 -18.37 -0.33
N MET A 530 37.62 -17.28 -1.10
CA MET A 530 38.55 -16.19 -0.78
C MET A 530 38.26 -15.55 0.58
N TYR A 531 37.00 -15.32 0.94
CA TYR A 531 36.68 -14.80 2.28
C TYR A 531 37.06 -15.77 3.39
N LYS A 532 36.85 -17.09 3.20
CA LYS A 532 37.29 -18.10 4.16
C LYS A 532 38.81 -18.09 4.34
N GLU A 533 39.56 -18.05 3.24
CA GLU A 533 41.03 -17.93 3.27
C GLU A 533 41.47 -16.67 4.03
N ASN A 534 40.82 -15.53 3.81
CA ASN A 534 41.11 -14.30 4.53
C ASN A 534 40.87 -14.44 6.04
N VAL A 535 39.80 -15.12 6.46
CA VAL A 535 39.51 -15.41 7.88
C VAL A 535 40.55 -16.36 8.47
N GLU A 536 40.99 -17.38 7.73
CA GLU A 536 42.04 -18.30 8.19
C GLU A 536 43.39 -17.58 8.40
N ILE A 537 43.72 -16.63 7.51
CA ILE A 537 44.93 -15.81 7.60
C ILE A 537 44.81 -14.79 8.74
N ASN A 538 43.65 -14.15 8.87
CA ASN A 538 43.36 -13.15 9.89
C ASN A 538 41.98 -13.39 10.51
N PRO A 539 41.91 -14.11 11.66
CA PRO A 539 40.65 -14.35 12.37
C PRO A 539 39.95 -13.09 12.90
N HIS A 540 40.61 -11.93 12.84
CA HIS A 540 40.06 -10.62 13.20
C HIS A 540 39.59 -9.79 12.00
N ASP A 541 39.58 -10.35 10.78
CA ASP A 541 38.97 -9.71 9.62
C ASP A 541 37.43 -9.78 9.72
N ILE A 542 36.85 -8.79 10.39
CA ILE A 542 35.40 -8.67 10.62
C ILE A 542 34.62 -8.65 9.31
N HIS A 543 35.15 -8.03 8.26
CA HIS A 543 34.45 -7.96 6.97
C HIS A 543 34.39 -9.34 6.32
N SER A 544 35.52 -10.04 6.22
CA SER A 544 35.54 -11.39 5.65
C SER A 544 34.71 -12.36 6.50
N LEU A 545 34.77 -12.28 7.83
CA LEU A 545 33.90 -13.06 8.72
C LEU A 545 32.42 -12.82 8.42
N ARG A 546 32.00 -11.55 8.29
CA ARG A 546 30.63 -11.15 7.98
C ARG A 546 30.17 -11.73 6.65
N MET A 547 31.01 -11.65 5.63
CA MET A 547 30.67 -12.16 4.31
C MET A 547 30.55 -13.68 4.31
N VAL A 548 31.47 -14.41 4.96
CA VAL A 548 31.35 -15.88 5.10
C VAL A 548 30.05 -16.25 5.81
N ALA A 549 29.76 -15.62 6.96
CA ALA A 549 28.59 -15.92 7.77
C ALA A 549 27.28 -15.68 7.00
N ARG A 550 27.18 -14.52 6.32
CA ARG A 550 26.03 -14.17 5.47
C ARG A 550 25.85 -15.14 4.30
N MET A 551 26.92 -15.42 3.55
CA MET A 551 26.85 -16.26 2.35
C MET A 551 26.49 -17.71 2.66
N ILE A 552 27.07 -18.29 3.73
CA ILE A 552 26.72 -19.64 4.17
C ILE A 552 25.28 -19.67 4.71
N GLY A 553 24.88 -18.62 5.45
CA GLY A 553 23.55 -18.49 6.02
C GLY A 553 22.41 -18.31 5.00
N LEU A 554 22.70 -18.05 3.72
CA LEU A 554 21.69 -18.00 2.66
C LEU A 554 20.96 -19.33 2.46
N ASP A 555 21.62 -20.46 2.76
CA ASP A 555 21.01 -21.79 2.74
C ASP A 555 20.86 -22.31 4.17
N ARG A 556 19.61 -22.44 4.63
CA ARG A 556 19.28 -22.99 5.96
C ARG A 556 19.94 -24.34 6.24
N LYS A 557 20.23 -25.15 5.20
CA LYS A 557 20.92 -26.44 5.39
C LYS A 557 22.36 -26.28 5.90
N ASN A 558 22.96 -25.11 5.68
CA ASN A 558 24.33 -24.80 6.07
C ASN A 558 24.42 -23.91 7.31
N GLU A 559 23.30 -23.63 7.96
CA GLU A 559 23.22 -22.77 9.14
C GLU A 559 24.18 -23.20 10.26
N GLN A 560 24.31 -24.51 10.50
CA GLN A 560 25.28 -25.06 11.46
C GLN A 560 26.73 -24.80 11.07
N GLN A 561 27.03 -24.70 9.77
CA GLN A 561 28.36 -24.37 9.26
C GLN A 561 28.67 -22.87 9.41
N ALA A 562 27.64 -22.01 9.40
CA ALA A 562 27.79 -20.56 9.61
C ALA A 562 28.00 -20.21 11.09
N LEU A 563 27.48 -21.02 12.02
CA LEU A 563 27.49 -20.74 13.46
C LEU A 563 28.85 -20.32 14.04
N PRO A 564 30.00 -20.99 13.74
CA PRO A 564 31.29 -20.55 14.26
C PRO A 564 31.69 -19.13 13.82
N TYR A 565 31.29 -18.72 12.62
CA TYR A 565 31.55 -17.38 12.09
C TYR A 565 30.65 -16.33 12.76
N TRP A 566 29.37 -16.65 12.97
CA TRP A 566 28.45 -15.78 13.72
C TRP A 566 28.91 -15.55 15.16
N LEU A 567 29.37 -16.60 15.85
CA LEU A 567 29.95 -16.50 17.19
C LEU A 567 31.17 -15.57 17.21
N ALA A 568 32.12 -15.79 16.30
CA ALA A 568 33.30 -14.95 16.18
C ALA A 568 32.95 -13.49 15.89
N LEU A 569 31.94 -13.22 15.06
CA LEU A 569 31.46 -11.87 14.77
C LEU A 569 30.86 -11.19 15.99
N ALA A 570 29.97 -11.86 16.71
CA ALA A 570 29.30 -11.29 17.87
C ALA A 570 30.28 -11.01 19.01
N GLU A 571 31.24 -11.92 19.26
CA GLU A 571 32.28 -11.73 20.27
C GLU A 571 33.21 -10.54 19.95
N GLN A 572 33.52 -10.32 18.68
CA GLN A 572 34.47 -9.28 18.26
C GLN A 572 33.83 -7.90 18.05
N SER A 573 32.58 -7.84 17.61
CA SER A 573 31.90 -6.57 17.31
C SER A 573 31.01 -6.07 18.45
N GLN A 574 30.55 -6.96 19.35
CA GLN A 574 29.51 -6.67 20.34
C GLN A 574 28.23 -6.06 19.73
N SER A 575 27.96 -6.34 18.44
CA SER A 575 26.76 -5.87 17.74
C SER A 575 25.51 -6.58 18.26
N SER A 576 24.48 -5.80 18.59
CA SER A 576 23.15 -6.28 18.95
C SER A 576 22.52 -7.12 17.85
N GLU A 577 22.72 -6.77 16.58
CA GLU A 577 22.22 -7.53 15.42
C GLU A 577 22.76 -8.96 15.37
N TYR A 578 24.06 -9.14 15.63
CA TYR A 578 24.65 -10.48 15.67
C TYR A 578 24.23 -11.26 16.91
N ALA A 579 24.01 -10.58 18.04
CA ALA A 579 23.46 -11.20 19.23
C ALA A 579 22.03 -11.71 18.98
N ILE A 580 21.17 -10.93 18.31
CA ILE A 580 19.82 -11.36 17.90
C ILE A 580 19.89 -12.55 16.94
N THR A 581 20.79 -12.49 15.96
CA THR A 581 21.01 -13.60 15.00
C THR A 581 21.38 -14.89 15.75
N LEU A 582 22.32 -14.82 16.69
CA LEU A 582 22.72 -15.97 17.50
C LEU A 582 21.61 -16.46 18.42
N ALA A 583 20.83 -15.54 19.02
CA ALA A 583 19.66 -15.91 19.78
C ALA A 583 18.71 -16.73 18.90
N GLN A 584 18.34 -16.26 17.71
CA GLN A 584 17.47 -17.00 16.80
C GLN A 584 18.04 -18.39 16.43
N LEU A 585 19.34 -18.47 16.11
CA LEU A 585 20.00 -19.75 15.83
C LEU A 585 19.90 -20.75 16.99
N TYR A 586 20.07 -20.29 18.22
CA TYR A 586 19.95 -21.14 19.41
C TYR A 586 18.51 -21.42 19.82
N PHE A 587 17.56 -20.54 19.47
CA PHE A 587 16.13 -20.81 19.58
C PHE A 587 15.74 -22.01 18.71
N ASP A 588 16.18 -22.04 17.46
CA ASP A 588 15.87 -23.11 16.51
C ASP A 588 16.52 -24.45 16.91
N GLN A 589 17.62 -24.40 17.67
CA GLN A 589 18.28 -25.57 18.28
C GLN A 589 17.71 -25.96 19.65
N GLU A 590 16.75 -25.20 20.18
CA GLU A 590 16.19 -25.35 21.53
C GLU A 590 17.26 -25.32 22.64
N ASN A 591 18.36 -24.60 22.39
CA ASN A 591 19.42 -24.37 23.38
C ASN A 591 19.13 -23.11 24.20
N TRP A 592 18.21 -23.24 25.15
CA TRP A 592 17.66 -22.12 25.93
C TRP A 592 18.71 -21.31 26.70
N SER A 593 19.79 -21.95 27.17
CA SER A 593 20.84 -21.27 27.92
C SER A 593 21.65 -20.31 27.05
N GLU A 594 22.01 -20.72 25.82
CA GLU A 594 22.72 -19.84 24.90
C GLU A 594 21.76 -18.82 24.28
N PHE A 595 20.52 -19.21 23.97
CA PHE A 595 19.46 -18.29 23.55
C PHE A 595 19.32 -17.10 24.51
N GLU A 596 19.11 -17.38 25.80
CA GLU A 596 18.90 -16.34 26.81
C GLU A 596 20.13 -15.43 26.94
N LYS A 597 21.33 -16.02 26.94
CA LYS A 597 22.59 -15.24 26.97
C LYS A 597 22.68 -14.26 25.80
N TRP A 598 22.44 -14.71 24.58
CA TRP A 598 22.56 -13.85 23.39
C TRP A 598 21.41 -12.85 23.28
N TYR A 599 20.20 -13.23 23.66
CA TYR A 599 19.06 -12.31 23.74
C TYR A 599 19.32 -11.16 24.72
N GLN A 600 19.85 -11.45 25.91
CA GLN A 600 20.18 -10.41 26.90
C GLN A 600 21.33 -9.50 26.42
N LEU A 601 22.28 -10.03 25.65
CA LEU A 601 23.36 -9.25 25.05
C LEU A 601 22.87 -8.33 23.92
N ALA A 602 21.75 -8.65 23.27
CA ALA A 602 21.17 -7.77 22.25
C ALA A 602 20.65 -6.45 22.82
N GLY A 603 20.28 -6.42 24.10
CA GLY A 603 19.82 -5.20 24.78
C GLY A 603 18.38 -4.83 24.40
N ASP A 604 18.18 -3.61 23.90
CA ASP A 604 16.87 -3.14 23.45
C ASP A 604 16.53 -3.77 22.09
N VAL A 605 15.39 -4.44 22.01
CA VAL A 605 15.02 -5.25 20.84
C VAL A 605 13.60 -4.97 20.39
N SER A 606 13.31 -5.27 19.13
CA SER A 606 11.98 -5.10 18.56
C SER A 606 10.92 -5.98 19.25
N SER A 607 9.65 -5.57 19.16
CA SER A 607 8.50 -6.37 19.62
C SER A 607 8.47 -7.77 18.98
N TYR A 608 8.96 -7.91 17.75
CA TYR A 608 9.15 -9.21 17.11
C TYR A 608 10.16 -10.09 17.87
N ALA A 609 11.35 -9.56 18.19
CA ALA A 609 12.34 -10.30 18.97
C ALA A 609 11.85 -10.60 20.40
N LYS A 610 11.13 -9.67 21.04
CA LYS A 610 10.41 -9.94 22.31
C LYS A 610 9.43 -11.11 22.17
N SER A 611 8.73 -11.20 21.05
CA SER A 611 7.80 -12.32 20.78
C SER A 611 8.54 -13.66 20.67
N ILE A 612 9.70 -13.70 20.03
CA ILE A 612 10.54 -14.91 20.02
C ILE A 612 11.00 -15.29 21.44
N TYR A 613 11.34 -14.31 22.28
CA TYR A 613 11.65 -14.57 23.69
C TYR A 613 10.46 -15.13 24.48
N ALA A 614 9.27 -14.53 24.34
CA ALA A 614 8.05 -15.04 24.95
C ALA A 614 7.75 -16.48 24.51
N ARG A 615 7.99 -16.81 23.24
CA ARG A 615 7.91 -18.18 22.72
C ARG A 615 8.94 -19.12 23.34
N ALA A 616 10.17 -18.65 23.54
CA ALA A 616 11.21 -19.47 24.18
C ALA A 616 10.84 -19.79 25.63
N LEU A 617 10.26 -18.83 26.37
CA LEU A 617 9.73 -19.05 27.71
C LEU A 617 8.61 -20.09 27.69
N MET A 618 7.69 -20.00 26.73
CA MET A 618 6.62 -20.98 26.52
C MET A 618 7.19 -22.39 26.31
N LYS A 619 8.18 -22.55 25.43
CA LYS A 619 8.86 -23.83 25.17
C LYS A 619 9.63 -24.41 26.36
N GLN A 620 10.05 -23.55 27.29
CA GLN A 620 10.66 -23.96 28.55
C GLN A 620 9.62 -24.34 29.64
N GLY A 621 8.32 -24.24 29.34
CA GLY A 621 7.25 -24.42 30.31
C GLY A 621 7.08 -23.24 31.29
N LYS A 622 7.75 -22.11 31.05
CA LYS A 622 7.65 -20.87 31.83
C LYS A 622 6.45 -20.04 31.35
N LEU A 623 5.25 -20.65 31.42
CA LEU A 623 4.04 -20.11 30.80
C LEU A 623 3.57 -18.78 31.39
N GLU A 624 3.78 -18.56 32.69
CA GLU A 624 3.42 -17.30 33.36
C GLU A 624 4.28 -16.12 32.87
N GLU A 625 5.59 -16.33 32.78
CA GLU A 625 6.53 -15.32 32.26
C GLU A 625 6.28 -15.05 30.76
N SER A 626 5.94 -16.11 30.01
CA SER A 626 5.53 -16.00 28.60
C SER A 626 4.24 -15.19 28.45
N ARG A 627 3.24 -15.46 29.31
CA ARG A 627 1.96 -14.72 29.36
C ARG A 627 2.19 -13.24 29.58
N GLU A 628 2.93 -12.88 30.62
CA GLU A 628 3.26 -11.47 30.93
C GLU A 628 3.95 -10.79 29.74
N SER A 629 4.94 -11.46 29.15
CA SER A 629 5.66 -10.95 27.98
C SER A 629 4.72 -10.71 26.79
N PHE A 630 3.82 -11.66 26.48
CA PHE A 630 2.88 -11.48 25.38
C PHE A 630 1.88 -10.35 25.61
N HIS A 631 1.42 -10.14 26.85
CA HIS A 631 0.56 -8.98 27.16
C HIS A 631 1.27 -7.65 26.89
N GLU A 632 2.55 -7.52 27.25
CA GLU A 632 3.35 -6.35 26.91
C GLU A 632 3.46 -6.17 25.39
N ILE A 633 3.74 -7.26 24.67
CA ILE A 633 3.88 -7.24 23.20
C ILE A 633 2.58 -6.83 22.51
N MET A 634 1.40 -7.28 22.97
CA MET A 634 0.11 -6.91 22.34
C MET A 634 -0.20 -5.41 22.48
N GLU A 635 0.39 -4.71 23.45
CA GLU A 635 0.26 -3.25 23.57
C GLU A 635 1.26 -2.50 22.66
N GLU A 636 2.35 -3.15 22.24
CA GLU A 636 3.40 -2.57 21.37
C GLU A 636 3.22 -2.91 19.88
N ASP A 637 2.86 -4.16 19.54
CA ASP A 637 2.72 -4.66 18.18
C ASP A 637 1.26 -4.65 17.72
N ARG A 638 0.88 -3.59 16.98
CA ARG A 638 -0.48 -3.44 16.43
C ARG A 638 -0.90 -4.51 15.44
N SER A 639 0.04 -5.28 14.87
CA SER A 639 -0.30 -6.40 14.00
C SER A 639 -0.93 -7.56 14.77
N ASN A 640 -0.68 -7.65 16.09
CA ASN A 640 -1.09 -8.73 16.98
C ASN A 640 -0.79 -10.13 16.41
N ARG A 641 0.25 -10.26 15.57
CA ARG A 641 0.53 -11.49 14.81
C ARG A 641 0.77 -12.72 15.68
N PHE A 642 1.11 -12.52 16.95
CA PHE A 642 1.36 -13.59 17.93
C PHE A 642 0.21 -13.80 18.91
N VAL A 643 -0.94 -13.15 18.74
CA VAL A 643 -2.05 -13.22 19.70
C VAL A 643 -2.52 -14.66 19.93
N GLY A 644 -2.56 -15.51 18.91
CA GLY A 644 -2.94 -16.91 19.04
C GLY A 644 -2.18 -17.66 20.16
N LEU A 645 -0.89 -17.39 20.33
CA LEU A 645 -0.08 -18.01 21.37
C LEU A 645 -0.48 -17.52 22.78
N LEU A 646 -0.75 -16.23 22.94
CA LEU A 646 -1.30 -15.69 24.19
C LEU A 646 -2.64 -16.33 24.53
N LEU A 647 -3.55 -16.44 23.55
CA LEU A 647 -4.86 -17.03 23.71
C LEU A 647 -4.77 -18.50 24.16
N ALA A 648 -3.87 -19.26 23.55
CA ALA A 648 -3.60 -20.64 23.94
C ALA A 648 -3.10 -20.74 25.39
N ILE A 649 -2.19 -19.86 25.80
CA ILE A 649 -1.66 -19.84 27.18
C ILE A 649 -2.78 -19.54 28.18
N GLU A 650 -3.66 -18.58 27.89
CA GLU A 650 -4.78 -18.24 28.78
C GLU A 650 -5.77 -19.40 28.91
N ILE A 651 -6.12 -20.07 27.80
CA ILE A 651 -6.99 -21.27 27.83
C ILE A 651 -6.37 -22.35 28.71
N TYR A 652 -5.06 -22.57 28.59
CA TYR A 652 -4.35 -23.60 29.35
C TYR A 652 -4.28 -23.30 30.85
N LEU A 653 -3.92 -22.06 31.22
CA LEU A 653 -3.71 -21.66 32.61
C LEU A 653 -5.05 -21.51 33.37
N GLU A 654 -6.02 -20.83 32.77
CA GLU A 654 -7.32 -20.56 33.41
C GLU A 654 -8.27 -21.75 33.31
N LYS A 655 -8.05 -22.66 32.36
CA LYS A 655 -8.92 -23.80 32.05
C LYS A 655 -10.35 -23.36 31.74
N ASP A 656 -10.46 -22.23 31.06
CA ASP A 656 -11.69 -21.70 30.49
C ASP A 656 -11.40 -20.93 29.20
N TYR A 657 -12.45 -20.49 28.51
CA TYR A 657 -12.33 -19.74 27.25
C TYR A 657 -12.63 -18.24 27.40
N ASN A 658 -13.04 -17.77 28.58
CA ASN A 658 -13.59 -16.43 28.76
C ASN A 658 -12.54 -15.34 28.51
N THR A 659 -11.37 -15.49 29.16
CA THR A 659 -10.26 -14.54 29.01
C THR A 659 -9.73 -14.54 27.58
N ALA A 660 -9.59 -15.73 26.98
CA ALA A 660 -9.12 -15.85 25.60
C ALA A 660 -10.12 -15.22 24.60
N GLN A 661 -11.43 -15.41 24.77
CA GLN A 661 -12.42 -14.74 23.91
C GLN A 661 -12.36 -13.22 24.04
N TYR A 662 -12.23 -12.70 25.27
CA TYR A 662 -12.07 -11.27 25.50
C TYR A 662 -10.80 -10.71 24.81
N LEU A 663 -9.67 -11.41 24.94
CA LEU A 663 -8.41 -10.99 24.33
C LEU A 663 -8.43 -11.12 22.81
N ALA A 664 -9.09 -12.14 22.25
CA ALA A 664 -9.25 -12.30 20.80
C ALA A 664 -10.09 -11.18 20.19
N GLU A 665 -11.06 -10.65 20.95
CA GLU A 665 -11.84 -9.47 20.55
C GLU A 665 -11.03 -8.17 20.67
N LYS A 666 -10.23 -8.03 21.74
CA LYS A 666 -9.38 -6.86 21.99
C LYS A 666 -8.22 -6.75 21.00
N TYR A 667 -7.54 -7.86 20.72
CA TYR A 667 -6.31 -7.92 19.92
C TYR A 667 -6.55 -8.79 18.68
N LYS A 668 -7.24 -8.21 17.69
CA LYS A 668 -7.42 -8.89 16.41
C LYS A 668 -6.09 -9.00 15.69
N GLU A 669 -5.77 -10.20 15.18
CA GLU A 669 -4.61 -10.40 14.31
C GLU A 669 -4.82 -9.68 12.98
N ARG A 670 -3.82 -8.93 12.52
CA ARG A 670 -3.86 -8.08 11.32
C ARG A 670 -2.80 -8.44 10.28
N SER A 671 -2.29 -9.66 10.32
CA SER A 671 -1.31 -10.14 9.36
C SER A 671 -1.96 -10.39 7.98
N TYR A 672 -1.14 -10.57 6.94
CA TYR A 672 -1.63 -10.93 5.60
C TYR A 672 -2.51 -12.20 5.58
N GLU A 673 -2.28 -13.12 6.53
CA GLU A 673 -3.08 -14.32 6.73
C GLU A 673 -3.91 -14.27 8.02
N ALA A 674 -4.38 -13.07 8.40
CA ALA A 674 -5.11 -12.80 9.62
C ALA A 674 -6.15 -13.89 9.92
N LYS A 675 -6.16 -14.34 11.17
CA LYS A 675 -7.03 -15.39 11.66
C LYS A 675 -8.14 -14.79 12.51
N ASP A 676 -9.37 -15.25 12.31
CA ASP A 676 -10.46 -14.98 13.24
C ASP A 676 -10.36 -15.90 14.47
N TRP A 677 -9.42 -15.56 15.36
CA TRP A 677 -9.18 -16.33 16.58
C TRP A 677 -10.42 -16.44 17.47
N LEU A 678 -11.28 -15.42 17.49
CA LEU A 678 -12.51 -15.43 18.28
C LEU A 678 -13.48 -16.50 17.77
N ALA A 679 -13.69 -16.57 16.46
CA ALA A 679 -14.53 -17.62 15.86
C ALA A 679 -13.96 -19.02 16.12
N GLU A 680 -12.65 -19.19 16.02
CA GLU A 680 -11.99 -20.48 16.27
C GLU A 680 -12.08 -20.91 17.74
N ILE A 681 -11.90 -19.99 18.69
CA ILE A 681 -12.05 -20.28 20.12
C ILE A 681 -13.50 -20.67 20.46
N ARG A 682 -14.49 -20.00 19.87
CA ARG A 682 -15.91 -20.35 20.07
C ARG A 682 -16.27 -21.72 19.51
N LYS A 683 -15.67 -22.12 18.39
CA LYS A 683 -15.81 -23.49 17.85
C LYS A 683 -15.20 -24.51 18.81
N LEU A 684 -13.99 -24.25 19.30
CA LEU A 684 -13.34 -25.12 20.30
C LEU A 684 -14.18 -25.30 21.55
N GLU A 685 -14.67 -24.21 22.14
CA GLU A 685 -15.51 -24.25 23.35
C GLU A 685 -16.74 -25.13 23.17
N LYS A 686 -17.36 -25.08 21.99
CA LYS A 686 -18.59 -25.80 21.69
C LYS A 686 -18.35 -27.29 21.42
N GLU A 687 -17.21 -27.65 20.81
CA GLU A 687 -17.03 -28.95 20.17
C GLU A 687 -15.98 -29.83 20.87
N VAL A 688 -15.11 -29.25 21.70
CA VAL A 688 -14.01 -29.96 22.35
C VAL A 688 -14.03 -29.74 23.87
N PRO A 689 -14.05 -30.83 24.69
CA PRO A 689 -13.92 -30.71 26.13
C PRO A 689 -12.63 -29.98 26.52
N ILE A 690 -12.74 -29.01 27.45
CA ILE A 690 -11.61 -28.18 27.89
C ILE A 690 -10.44 -29.02 28.42
N GLU A 691 -10.70 -30.15 29.07
CA GLU A 691 -9.65 -31.04 29.57
C GLU A 691 -8.75 -31.55 28.44
N ILE A 692 -9.34 -31.88 27.29
CA ILE A 692 -8.62 -32.36 26.11
C ILE A 692 -7.83 -31.21 25.48
N VAL A 693 -8.45 -30.03 25.37
CA VAL A 693 -7.75 -28.84 24.86
C VAL A 693 -6.55 -28.50 25.73
N THR A 694 -6.70 -28.50 27.06
CA THR A 694 -5.60 -28.22 27.98
C THR A 694 -4.49 -29.28 27.94
N GLU A 695 -4.83 -30.57 27.79
CA GLU A 695 -3.83 -31.64 27.64
C GLU A 695 -2.98 -31.44 26.39
N GLU A 696 -3.62 -31.22 25.23
CA GLU A 696 -2.92 -31.07 23.96
C GLU A 696 -2.15 -29.74 23.87
N LEU A 697 -2.68 -28.65 24.43
CA LEU A 697 -1.92 -27.40 24.56
C LEU A 697 -0.67 -27.57 25.43
N GLY A 698 -0.77 -28.34 26.52
CA GLY A 698 0.37 -28.68 27.35
C GLY A 698 1.49 -29.36 26.54
N LYS A 699 1.14 -30.32 25.69
CA LYS A 699 2.08 -31.00 24.77
C LYS A 699 2.66 -30.04 23.74
N PHE A 700 1.81 -29.22 23.12
CA PHE A 700 2.22 -28.20 22.15
C PHE A 700 3.27 -27.23 22.73
N PHE A 701 3.06 -26.73 23.95
CA PHE A 701 3.98 -25.79 24.57
C PHE A 701 5.36 -26.37 24.76
N ILE A 702 5.49 -27.63 25.19
CA ILE A 702 6.79 -28.27 25.40
C ILE A 702 7.36 -28.93 24.13
N GLY A 703 6.74 -28.70 22.97
CA GLY A 703 7.19 -29.25 21.68
C GLY A 703 6.98 -30.75 21.53
N GLU A 704 6.14 -31.38 22.35
CA GLU A 704 5.75 -32.77 22.15
C GLU A 704 4.85 -32.89 20.93
N LYS A 705 5.13 -33.89 20.07
CA LYS A 705 4.29 -34.16 18.91
C LYS A 705 2.92 -34.61 19.37
N VAL A 706 1.90 -33.87 18.95
CA VAL A 706 0.52 -34.28 19.13
C VAL A 706 0.21 -35.45 18.18
N GLU A 707 -0.26 -36.57 18.73
CA GLU A 707 -0.53 -37.79 17.97
C GLU A 707 -1.71 -37.59 17.01
N ALA A 708 -1.48 -37.85 15.71
CA ALA A 708 -2.48 -37.61 14.66
C ALA A 708 -3.81 -38.37 14.87
N ASN A 709 -3.75 -39.53 15.55
CA ASN A 709 -4.92 -40.35 15.84
C ASN A 709 -5.85 -39.71 16.89
N ASP A 710 -5.31 -38.89 17.79
CA ASP A 710 -6.09 -38.21 18.81
C ASP A 710 -6.71 -36.93 18.25
N LEU A 711 -6.00 -36.22 17.37
CA LEU A 711 -6.54 -35.07 16.62
C LEU A 711 -7.61 -35.43 15.60
N ALA A 712 -7.60 -36.64 15.05
CA ALA A 712 -8.63 -37.09 14.13
C ALA A 712 -10.04 -37.13 14.77
N LYS A 713 -10.12 -37.18 16.10
CA LYS A 713 -11.39 -37.15 16.85
C LYS A 713 -11.91 -35.72 17.09
N TYR A 714 -11.02 -34.71 17.01
CA TYR A 714 -11.30 -33.31 17.31
C TYR A 714 -10.73 -32.39 16.21
N PRO A 715 -11.38 -32.34 15.03
CA PRO A 715 -10.87 -31.58 13.89
C PRO A 715 -10.68 -30.08 14.17
N GLU A 716 -11.49 -29.49 15.04
CA GLU A 716 -11.41 -28.09 15.47
C GLU A 716 -10.14 -27.85 16.31
N LEU A 717 -9.82 -28.75 17.24
CA LEU A 717 -8.55 -28.70 17.99
C LEU A 717 -7.35 -28.88 17.06
N ALA A 718 -7.44 -29.79 16.10
CA ALA A 718 -6.39 -29.99 15.10
C ALA A 718 -6.19 -28.74 14.23
N GLN A 719 -7.28 -28.05 13.86
CA GLN A 719 -7.21 -26.79 13.13
C GLN A 719 -6.57 -25.69 13.97
N PHE A 720 -7.00 -25.53 15.22
CA PHE A 720 -6.45 -24.54 16.13
C PHE A 720 -4.94 -24.74 16.35
N LEU A 721 -4.50 -25.97 16.63
CA LEU A 721 -3.08 -26.28 16.78
C LEU A 721 -2.29 -26.02 15.49
N ARG A 722 -2.82 -26.39 14.31
CA ARG A 722 -2.20 -26.05 13.02
C ARG A 722 -2.10 -24.54 12.80
N MET A 723 -3.04 -23.75 13.31
CA MET A 723 -2.96 -22.29 13.24
C MET A 723 -1.86 -21.77 14.17
N LEU A 724 -1.77 -22.29 15.39
CA LEU A 724 -0.66 -21.95 16.31
C LEU A 724 0.70 -22.34 15.73
N GLU A 725 0.81 -23.49 15.06
CA GLU A 725 2.03 -23.96 14.38
C GLU A 725 2.47 -23.07 13.21
N ARG A 726 1.58 -22.27 12.62
CA ARG A 726 1.99 -21.31 11.56
C ARG A 726 2.57 -20.02 12.15
N VAL A 727 2.18 -19.71 13.38
CA VAL A 727 2.66 -18.56 14.15
C VAL A 727 3.93 -18.92 14.94
N ASN A 728 4.10 -20.21 15.25
CA ASN A 728 5.25 -20.82 15.91
C ASN A 728 6.29 -21.25 14.86
#